data_AF-H0XHZ3-F1
#
_entry.id   AF-H0XHZ3-F1
#
_cell.length_a   1.000
_cell.length_b   1.000
_cell.length_c   1.000
_cell.angle_alpha   90.00
_cell.angle_beta   90.00
_cell.angle_gamma   90.00
#
_symmetry.space_group_name_H-M   'P 1'
#
loop_
_entity.id
_entity.type
_entity.pdbx_description
1 polymer ?
#
loop_
_entity_poly.entity_id
_entity_poly.type
_entity_poly.pdbx_seq_one_letter_code
_entity_poly.pdbx_strand_id
1 'polypeptide(L)'
;MVHKESQAGPEEQENKLSSNPAASAGALLAPPVAPAPSVALAPGEDNSAMVGGAAVAGAAGLAPRFLCGVVEGFYGRPWVMEQRKELFRRLQKWELNAYLYAPKDDYKHRMFWREMYSVEEAEQLTALISAARECKIEFIYAISPGLDITFSNPKEVYTLKRKLDQVCQFGCRSFALLFDDIEHNMCAADQEVFGSFAHAQVHITNEIYQYLEEPETFLFCPTEYCGTFCYPNVFESPYLRTVGEKLLPGIEVLWTGPKVISKEIPVESIEEVSKIIKRAPVIWDNIHADDYDHKRLFLGPYKGRSTELIPRLKGVLTNPNCEFEANYVAIHTLATWYKSNMNGLRKDTVMESEDSTMSIQMKLENEGSNEDIETDVLYSPQMALKLALTEWLQEFGVPPQYNSSQIAQSEASDETLQVAAPSLNVTPVETTVYQDPIMSQGAALSGEPTALTKEEGKKQLDEEPMDMAVEGQEATHHKIDDQILTDTMEAKMAEEWKPMDTDKESVAESKSSETSMQEDSISDTAPMQIDEQTDKQQFVPGPNEKPCYTIEPVTLEDLQLLADLFYLPYEHGPKGAQMLREFWWLRANSSVVSINYKGKDSEKIEEWRSRAAKFEEMCGLVMRMFTRFSNCANKMIIYDMYSYVWDIKSTVSVVKSFVQWLGCRSHSSAQFLIQDQEPWSLTGGLAGEFQHLLPIDGANDLFFQPPPQIPTSKVYTIRPYFPKDEASVYKICREMYDGGVGLPFESQPDLIGDKLVGGLLTLSLDYCFVLEDEDDICGYALGTVDVTPFIKKCKNSWIPFMQQKYAKPNGDKDLSEAEKIMLSFYEEQEMLPETFLANFPSLIKMDIHRKVTDPSVAKSMMACLLSSLKANGSWGAFCEVKPDDKRILEFYSKLGYFEIAKMEGFPKNVVILGRSL
;
A
#
# COMPACT_ATOMS: atom_id res chain seq x y z
N MET A 1 -14.89 71.94 -54.98
CA MET A 1 -15.90 71.06 -55.59
C MET A 1 -15.84 69.74 -54.83
N VAL A 2 -16.72 69.39 -53.89
CA VAL A 2 -17.77 70.11 -53.10
C VAL A 2 -17.70 69.42 -51.71
N HIS A 3 -17.36 70.11 -50.60
CA HIS A 3 -18.29 70.75 -49.64
C HIS A 3 -19.38 69.78 -49.10
N LYS A 4 -19.79 69.75 -47.81
CA LYS A 4 -19.69 70.64 -46.62
C LYS A 4 -19.84 69.74 -45.34
N GLU A 5 -19.40 70.07 -44.12
CA GLU A 5 -19.62 71.23 -43.23
C GLU A 5 -20.99 71.23 -42.50
N SER A 6 -21.03 71.88 -41.32
CA SER A 6 -22.19 72.10 -40.43
C SER A 6 -22.69 70.87 -39.64
N GLN A 7 -22.89 70.90 -38.31
CA GLN A 7 -23.48 71.90 -37.37
C GLN A 7 -25.00 72.10 -37.49
N ALA A 8 -25.74 71.61 -36.49
CA ALA A 8 -26.86 72.30 -35.85
C ALA A 8 -27.30 71.56 -34.56
N GLY A 9 -27.50 72.30 -33.48
CA GLY A 9 -28.57 72.06 -32.50
C GLY A 9 -29.44 73.33 -32.49
N PRO A 10 -30.06 73.73 -31.37
CA PRO A 10 -30.45 73.00 -30.16
C PRO A 10 -32.00 72.95 -30.07
N GLU A 11 -32.59 72.67 -28.91
CA GLU A 11 -33.60 73.56 -28.28
C GLU A 11 -33.95 73.13 -26.85
N GLU A 12 -34.47 74.08 -26.06
CA GLU A 12 -34.88 73.94 -24.66
C GLU A 12 -36.42 73.83 -24.56
N GLN A 13 -36.94 73.26 -23.46
CA GLN A 13 -37.96 73.97 -22.68
C GLN A 13 -38.20 73.42 -21.27
N GLU A 14 -38.67 74.29 -20.39
CA GLU A 14 -38.91 74.07 -18.95
C GLU A 14 -40.37 73.64 -18.63
N ASN A 15 -40.66 73.56 -17.32
CA ASN A 15 -41.94 73.91 -16.65
C ASN A 15 -43.04 72.82 -16.54
N LYS A 16 -43.82 72.75 -15.44
CA LYS A 16 -43.62 73.09 -14.00
C LYS A 16 -44.82 72.56 -13.18
N LEU A 17 -44.68 72.57 -11.85
CA LEU A 17 -45.75 72.68 -10.81
C LEU A 17 -46.70 71.50 -10.47
N SER A 18 -46.56 71.00 -9.22
CA SER A 18 -47.61 70.82 -8.18
C SER A 18 -48.75 69.79 -8.40
N SER A 19 -49.38 69.20 -7.35
CA SER A 19 -49.61 69.71 -5.99
C SER A 19 -49.81 68.63 -4.89
N ASN A 20 -49.70 69.05 -3.61
CA ASN A 20 -50.05 68.29 -2.38
C ASN A 20 -51.29 68.91 -1.69
N PRO A 21 -52.03 68.13 -0.87
CA PRO A 21 -52.13 68.40 0.58
C PRO A 21 -51.96 67.11 1.45
N ALA A 22 -51.29 67.06 2.61
CA ALA A 22 -51.52 67.73 3.92
C ALA A 22 -52.73 67.16 4.71
N ALA A 23 -52.73 66.92 6.04
CA ALA A 23 -51.71 66.89 7.12
C ALA A 23 -52.28 66.11 8.35
N SER A 24 -51.51 65.53 9.29
CA SER A 24 -51.11 66.12 10.60
C SER A 24 -50.61 64.98 11.54
N ALA A 25 -49.44 65.06 12.20
CA ALA A 25 -49.10 65.64 13.52
C ALA A 25 -49.30 64.71 14.76
N GLY A 26 -48.24 64.44 15.54
CA GLY A 26 -48.36 63.70 16.82
C GLY A 26 -47.07 63.24 17.56
N ALA A 27 -46.55 64.10 18.44
CA ALA A 27 -45.75 63.82 19.67
C ALA A 27 -44.44 62.98 19.67
N LEU A 28 -43.50 63.40 20.54
CA LEU A 28 -42.38 62.58 21.05
C LEU A 28 -42.78 61.87 22.36
N LEU A 29 -42.08 60.78 22.72
CA LEU A 29 -41.58 60.49 24.08
C LEU A 29 -40.65 59.26 24.10
N ALA A 30 -39.85 59.09 25.16
CA ALA A 30 -38.84 58.03 25.30
C ALA A 30 -39.22 56.99 26.39
N PRO A 31 -38.71 55.74 26.32
CA PRO A 31 -38.83 54.75 27.39
C PRO A 31 -37.72 54.89 28.47
N PRO A 32 -37.91 54.39 29.70
CA PRO A 32 -37.12 54.80 30.88
C PRO A 32 -36.14 53.75 31.45
N VAL A 33 -35.36 54.16 32.46
CA VAL A 33 -34.36 53.36 33.19
C VAL A 33 -34.91 52.83 34.53
N ALA A 34 -34.74 51.52 34.77
CA ALA A 34 -34.79 50.78 36.06
C ALA A 34 -36.10 50.84 36.89
N PRO A 35 -36.39 49.78 37.68
CA PRO A 35 -35.86 49.76 39.06
C PRO A 35 -35.47 48.38 39.63
N ALA A 36 -34.69 48.43 40.72
CA ALA A 36 -34.56 47.42 41.79
C ALA A 36 -34.87 48.16 43.14
N PRO A 37 -34.83 47.58 44.36
CA PRO A 37 -34.45 46.20 44.77
C PRO A 37 -35.31 45.54 45.89
N SER A 38 -35.01 44.28 46.22
CA SER A 38 -35.11 43.66 47.57
C SER A 38 -34.45 42.26 47.51
N VAL A 39 -33.45 41.83 48.30
CA VAL A 39 -33.06 41.92 49.73
C VAL A 39 -33.63 40.78 50.61
N ALA A 40 -32.82 39.72 50.75
CA ALA A 40 -32.77 38.75 51.86
C ALA A 40 -31.36 38.09 51.85
N LEU A 41 -30.44 38.51 52.72
CA LEU A 41 -30.12 37.92 54.04
C LEU A 41 -29.25 36.64 53.99
N ALA A 42 -27.96 36.80 54.31
CA ALA A 42 -27.02 35.75 54.77
C ALA A 42 -26.96 35.75 56.32
N PRO A 43 -26.32 34.77 57.00
CA PRO A 43 -24.84 34.69 57.14
C PRO A 43 -24.29 33.23 57.00
N GLY A 44 -22.99 32.92 57.13
CA GLY A 44 -21.76 33.71 57.41
C GLY A 44 -20.53 33.08 56.71
N GLU A 45 -19.40 33.79 56.55
CA GLU A 45 -18.20 33.76 57.46
C GLU A 45 -17.42 32.42 57.38
N ASP A 46 -16.11 32.34 57.12
CA ASP A 46 -14.97 33.30 57.19
C ASP A 46 -14.22 33.45 55.83
N ASN A 47 -13.70 34.63 55.44
CA ASN A 47 -12.34 35.18 55.71
C ASN A 47 -11.15 34.26 55.34
N SER A 48 -10.04 34.72 54.74
CA SER A 48 -9.62 36.04 54.21
C SER A 48 -8.28 35.86 53.44
N ALA A 49 -7.79 36.73 52.53
CA ALA A 49 -8.33 37.85 51.74
C ALA A 49 -7.34 38.18 50.59
N MET A 50 -7.68 39.12 49.68
CA MET A 50 -6.81 39.60 48.59
C MET A 50 -6.08 40.92 48.90
N VAL A 51 -4.93 41.14 48.25
CA VAL A 51 -4.43 42.48 47.88
C VAL A 51 -4.31 42.49 46.35
N GLY A 52 -4.93 43.47 45.68
CA GLY A 52 -5.09 43.47 44.22
C GLY A 52 -4.19 44.44 43.46
N GLY A 53 -4.02 44.17 42.18
CA GLY A 53 -3.52 45.11 41.17
C GLY A 53 -4.44 45.08 39.96
N ALA A 54 -4.95 46.23 39.52
CA ALA A 54 -5.91 46.31 38.42
C ALA A 54 -5.18 46.32 37.07
N ALA A 55 -5.37 45.26 36.26
CA ALA A 55 -4.98 45.24 34.86
C ALA A 55 -6.07 45.86 33.99
N VAL A 56 -5.68 46.70 33.02
CA VAL A 56 -6.61 47.31 32.06
C VAL A 56 -7.10 46.25 31.09
N ALA A 57 -8.42 46.09 30.96
CA ALA A 57 -9.04 45.24 29.94
C ALA A 57 -8.94 45.88 28.55
N GLY A 58 -7.72 45.89 27.99
CA GLY A 58 -7.52 46.11 26.56
C GLY A 58 -8.16 44.97 25.77
N ALA A 59 -8.70 45.27 24.59
CA ALA A 59 -9.28 44.25 23.73
C ALA A 59 -8.18 43.29 23.24
N ALA A 60 -8.16 42.08 23.82
CA ALA A 60 -7.38 40.98 23.26
C ALA A 60 -7.97 40.65 21.88
N GLY A 61 -7.24 40.99 20.82
CA GLY A 61 -7.58 40.54 19.48
C GLY A 61 -7.56 39.01 19.46
N LEU A 62 -8.65 38.40 18.99
CA LEU A 62 -8.70 36.96 18.75
C LEU A 62 -7.54 36.60 17.80
N ALA A 63 -6.66 35.71 18.26
CA ALA A 63 -5.61 35.17 17.40
C ALA A 63 -6.26 34.52 16.16
N PRO A 64 -5.70 34.71 14.95
CA PRO A 64 -6.31 34.19 13.73
C PRO A 64 -6.42 32.66 13.81
N ARG A 65 -7.62 32.14 13.50
CA ARG A 65 -7.94 30.71 13.47
C ARG A 65 -6.92 29.96 12.60
N PHE A 66 -6.18 29.04 13.21
CA PHE A 66 -5.22 28.14 12.56
C PHE A 66 -5.91 26.82 12.23
N LEU A 67 -5.83 26.38 10.97
CA LEU A 67 -6.46 25.12 10.53
C LEU A 67 -5.49 23.95 10.77
N CYS A 68 -5.83 23.01 11.65
CA CYS A 68 -5.01 21.82 11.86
C CYS A 68 -5.84 20.55 11.84
N GLY A 69 -5.43 19.56 11.06
CA GLY A 69 -6.18 18.32 10.88
C GLY A 69 -5.76 17.54 9.64
N VAL A 70 -6.74 16.99 8.92
CA VAL A 70 -6.54 16.03 7.83
C VAL A 70 -7.20 16.50 6.54
N VAL A 71 -6.53 16.24 5.43
CA VAL A 71 -7.14 16.22 4.10
C VAL A 71 -7.26 14.76 3.65
N GLU A 72 -8.44 14.36 3.19
CA GLU A 72 -8.61 13.12 2.44
C GLU A 72 -8.42 13.48 0.96
N GLY A 73 -7.17 13.41 0.46
CA GLY A 73 -6.78 14.00 -0.83
C GLY A 73 -5.88 13.13 -1.71
N PHE A 74 -5.69 11.87 -1.31
CA PHE A 74 -4.93 10.83 -2.02
C PHE A 74 -5.71 10.23 -3.20
N TYR A 75 -4.98 9.50 -4.04
CA TYR A 75 -5.50 8.63 -5.10
C TYR A 75 -5.87 7.24 -4.59
N GLY A 76 -6.84 6.58 -5.23
CA GLY A 76 -7.35 5.28 -4.80
C GLY A 76 -8.61 5.37 -3.93
N ARG A 77 -8.99 4.24 -3.30
CA ARG A 77 -10.29 4.05 -2.64
C ARG A 77 -10.55 5.12 -1.55
N PRO A 78 -11.55 6.01 -1.70
CA PRO A 78 -11.92 6.97 -0.66
C PRO A 78 -12.43 6.29 0.62
N TRP A 79 -12.27 6.93 1.77
CA TRP A 79 -12.72 6.39 3.05
C TRP A 79 -14.24 6.29 3.13
N VAL A 80 -14.76 5.28 3.83
CA VAL A 80 -16.21 5.11 4.00
C VAL A 80 -16.77 6.07 5.06
N MET A 81 -18.09 6.28 5.02
CA MET A 81 -18.83 7.18 5.92
C MET A 81 -18.47 6.99 7.41
N GLU A 82 -18.36 5.75 7.88
CA GLU A 82 -18.05 5.47 9.29
C GLU A 82 -16.59 5.72 9.66
N GLN A 83 -15.64 5.50 8.73
CA GLN A 83 -14.24 5.89 8.90
C GLN A 83 -14.12 7.42 9.04
N ARG A 84 -14.81 8.19 8.18
CA ARG A 84 -14.81 9.66 8.26
C ARG A 84 -15.47 10.19 9.55
N LYS A 85 -16.55 9.57 10.03
CA LYS A 85 -17.13 9.89 11.36
C LYS A 85 -16.16 9.60 12.50
N GLU A 86 -15.46 8.47 12.45
CA GLU A 86 -14.47 8.09 13.46
C GLU A 86 -13.24 9.01 13.42
N LEU A 87 -12.81 9.43 12.23
CA LEU A 87 -11.80 10.49 12.07
C LEU A 87 -12.20 11.75 12.83
N PHE A 88 -13.46 12.21 12.71
CA PHE A 88 -13.91 13.40 13.43
C PHE A 88 -13.86 13.23 14.95
N ARG A 89 -14.09 12.03 15.48
CA ARG A 89 -13.89 11.72 16.91
C ARG A 89 -12.42 11.76 17.30
N ARG A 90 -11.53 11.17 16.50
CA ARG A 90 -10.07 11.18 16.73
C ARG A 90 -9.49 12.59 16.66
N LEU A 91 -9.89 13.39 15.67
CA LEU A 91 -9.53 14.80 15.56
C LEU A 91 -10.01 15.58 16.80
N GLN A 92 -11.27 15.41 17.24
CA GLN A 92 -11.78 16.05 18.46
C GLN A 92 -11.00 15.61 19.72
N LYS A 93 -10.76 14.30 19.89
CA LYS A 93 -10.02 13.68 21.00
C LYS A 93 -8.62 14.28 21.17
N TRP A 94 -7.98 14.63 20.05
CA TRP A 94 -6.62 15.16 20.03
C TRP A 94 -6.55 16.69 19.84
N GLU A 95 -7.69 17.40 19.85
CA GLU A 95 -7.81 18.87 19.73
C GLU A 95 -7.42 19.44 18.34
N LEU A 96 -7.52 18.62 17.30
CA LEU A 96 -7.50 19.07 15.90
C LEU A 96 -8.89 19.58 15.48
N ASN A 97 -8.94 20.42 14.45
CA ASN A 97 -10.10 21.28 14.19
C ASN A 97 -10.60 21.34 12.73
N ALA A 98 -9.91 20.73 11.77
CA ALA A 98 -10.24 20.84 10.34
C ALA A 98 -10.25 19.48 9.61
N TYR A 99 -11.15 19.34 8.64
CA TYR A 99 -11.18 18.24 7.68
C TYR A 99 -11.48 18.78 6.27
N LEU A 100 -10.62 18.46 5.31
CA LEU A 100 -10.77 18.83 3.89
C LEU A 100 -11.18 17.59 3.09
N TYR A 101 -12.38 17.64 2.52
CA TYR A 101 -12.91 16.62 1.62
C TYR A 101 -12.37 16.86 0.21
N ALA A 102 -11.38 16.09 -0.22
CA ALA A 102 -10.76 16.20 -1.55
C ALA A 102 -10.42 14.86 -2.25
N PRO A 103 -11.12 13.72 -2.02
CA PRO A 103 -10.69 12.42 -2.51
C PRO A 103 -10.61 12.40 -4.04
N LYS A 104 -9.45 12.04 -4.61
CA LYS A 104 -9.22 12.14 -6.07
C LYS A 104 -10.15 11.24 -6.88
N ASP A 105 -10.52 10.08 -6.31
CA ASP A 105 -11.36 9.05 -6.92
C ASP A 105 -12.87 9.17 -6.60
N ASP A 106 -13.33 10.21 -5.86
CA ASP A 106 -14.74 10.60 -5.97
C ASP A 106 -14.95 11.21 -7.37
N TYR A 107 -15.65 10.45 -8.22
CA TYR A 107 -16.02 10.89 -9.56
C TYR A 107 -16.66 12.28 -9.56
N LYS A 108 -17.49 12.63 -8.57
CA LYS A 108 -18.18 13.93 -8.50
C LYS A 108 -17.37 15.04 -7.82
N HIS A 109 -16.21 14.72 -7.26
CA HIS A 109 -15.21 15.69 -6.80
C HIS A 109 -14.31 16.18 -7.95
N ARG A 110 -13.87 15.26 -8.83
CA ARG A 110 -12.89 15.57 -9.92
C ARG A 110 -13.40 15.26 -11.32
N MET A 111 -13.52 13.98 -11.70
CA MET A 111 -13.72 13.58 -13.11
C MET A 111 -15.02 14.08 -13.74
N PHE A 112 -16.11 14.06 -12.98
CA PHE A 112 -17.45 14.49 -13.37
C PHE A 112 -17.94 15.59 -12.41
N TRP A 113 -17.06 16.55 -12.10
CA TRP A 113 -17.31 17.66 -11.16
C TRP A 113 -18.61 18.43 -11.43
N ARG A 114 -19.06 18.49 -12.69
CA ARG A 114 -20.32 19.11 -13.15
C ARG A 114 -21.59 18.40 -12.70
N GLU A 115 -21.51 17.11 -12.38
CA GLU A 115 -22.68 16.34 -11.96
C GLU A 115 -23.12 16.72 -10.56
N MET A 116 -24.44 16.85 -10.37
CA MET A 116 -25.03 17.05 -9.05
C MET A 116 -24.99 15.74 -8.27
N TYR A 117 -24.90 15.85 -6.95
CA TYR A 117 -25.10 14.69 -6.07
C TYR A 117 -26.56 14.21 -6.15
N SER A 118 -26.78 12.90 -6.09
CA SER A 118 -28.11 12.27 -6.03
C SER A 118 -28.78 12.52 -4.68
N VAL A 119 -30.01 12.03 -4.47
CA VAL A 119 -30.69 12.17 -3.17
C VAL A 119 -29.96 11.38 -2.09
N GLU A 120 -29.52 10.17 -2.44
CA GLU A 120 -28.82 9.23 -1.56
C GLU A 120 -27.41 9.72 -1.20
N GLU A 121 -26.70 10.33 -2.15
CA GLU A 121 -25.41 10.99 -1.94
C GLU A 121 -25.56 12.29 -1.11
N ALA A 122 -26.63 13.06 -1.36
CA ALA A 122 -26.96 14.27 -0.61
C ALA A 122 -27.28 13.98 0.86
N GLU A 123 -28.04 12.92 1.15
CA GLU A 123 -28.32 12.46 2.51
C GLU A 123 -27.02 12.06 3.24
N GLN A 124 -26.14 11.32 2.57
CA GLN A 124 -24.83 10.93 3.12
C GLN A 124 -23.95 12.16 3.41
N LEU A 125 -23.80 13.10 2.48
CA LEU A 125 -23.01 14.32 2.69
C LEU A 125 -23.61 15.22 3.78
N THR A 126 -24.93 15.36 3.83
CA THR A 126 -25.63 16.13 4.88
C THR A 126 -25.39 15.52 6.27
N ALA A 127 -25.44 14.18 6.39
CA ALA A 127 -25.12 13.48 7.62
C ALA A 127 -23.62 13.62 8.00
N LEU A 128 -22.71 13.67 7.02
CA LEU A 128 -21.27 13.79 7.24
C LEU A 128 -20.90 15.20 7.75
N ILE A 129 -21.43 16.24 7.10
CA ILE A 129 -21.29 17.64 7.51
C ILE A 129 -21.88 17.85 8.92
N SER A 130 -22.98 17.16 9.24
CA SER A 130 -23.58 17.19 10.58
C SER A 130 -22.69 16.53 11.63
N ALA A 131 -22.13 15.34 11.35
CA ALA A 131 -21.21 14.65 12.25
C ALA A 131 -19.91 15.44 12.50
N ALA A 132 -19.36 16.11 11.48
CA ALA A 132 -18.22 17.02 11.64
C ALA A 132 -18.56 18.16 12.61
N ARG A 133 -19.73 18.78 12.44
CA ARG A 133 -20.23 19.88 13.28
C ARG A 133 -20.46 19.44 14.74
N GLU A 134 -21.00 18.25 14.97
CA GLU A 134 -21.12 17.64 16.30
C GLU A 134 -19.75 17.43 16.96
N CYS A 135 -18.77 16.99 16.18
CA CYS A 135 -17.38 16.85 16.62
C CYS A 135 -16.62 18.18 16.72
N LYS A 136 -17.24 19.33 16.37
CA LYS A 136 -16.62 20.67 16.26
C LYS A 136 -15.50 20.76 15.21
N ILE A 137 -15.46 19.83 14.27
CA ILE A 137 -14.53 19.84 13.14
C ILE A 137 -15.11 20.71 12.03
N GLU A 138 -14.28 21.58 11.48
CA GLU A 138 -14.61 22.37 10.30
C GLU A 138 -14.53 21.50 9.05
N PHE A 139 -15.69 21.26 8.44
CA PHE A 139 -15.80 20.54 7.18
C PHE A 139 -15.60 21.51 6.01
N ILE A 140 -14.56 21.28 5.21
CA ILE A 140 -14.22 22.06 4.02
C ILE A 140 -14.49 21.18 2.79
N TYR A 141 -15.40 21.60 1.91
CA TYR A 141 -15.69 20.88 0.67
C TYR A 141 -14.79 21.38 -0.47
N ALA A 142 -13.93 20.51 -1.01
CA ALA A 142 -13.17 20.82 -2.21
C ALA A 142 -13.90 20.41 -3.50
N ILE A 143 -13.42 20.92 -4.62
CA ILE A 143 -13.76 20.46 -5.97
C ILE A 143 -12.58 20.70 -6.93
N SER A 144 -12.29 19.73 -7.80
CA SER A 144 -11.16 19.76 -8.75
C SER A 144 -11.65 19.90 -10.22
N PRO A 145 -12.12 21.08 -10.67
CA PRO A 145 -12.63 21.26 -12.03
C PRO A 145 -11.54 21.32 -13.12
N GLY A 146 -10.25 21.39 -12.72
CA GLY A 146 -9.14 21.79 -13.60
C GLY A 146 -8.81 20.86 -14.78
N LEU A 147 -9.35 19.64 -14.84
CA LEU A 147 -9.04 18.68 -15.92
C LEU A 147 -9.68 19.05 -17.27
N ASP A 148 -10.88 19.62 -17.27
CA ASP A 148 -11.68 19.79 -18.48
C ASP A 148 -12.54 21.07 -18.52
N ILE A 149 -12.34 22.00 -17.57
CA ILE A 149 -13.08 23.26 -17.52
C ILE A 149 -12.62 24.24 -18.61
N THR A 150 -13.59 24.83 -19.33
CA THR A 150 -13.35 26.01 -20.17
C THR A 150 -13.61 27.27 -19.34
N PHE A 151 -12.56 27.92 -18.85
CA PHE A 151 -12.66 29.04 -17.88
C PHE A 151 -13.46 30.24 -18.40
N SER A 152 -13.42 30.50 -19.71
CA SER A 152 -14.10 31.60 -20.40
C SER A 152 -15.59 31.34 -20.64
N ASN A 153 -16.07 30.11 -20.46
CA ASN A 153 -17.44 29.72 -20.77
C ASN A 153 -18.35 29.95 -19.54
N PRO A 154 -19.28 30.93 -19.58
CA PRO A 154 -20.12 31.25 -18.41
C PRO A 154 -21.07 30.11 -18.01
N LYS A 155 -21.29 29.10 -18.87
CA LYS A 155 -22.04 27.89 -18.51
C LYS A 155 -21.26 27.00 -17.53
N GLU A 156 -19.93 26.98 -17.63
CA GLU A 156 -19.08 26.21 -16.71
C GLU A 156 -19.07 26.87 -15.34
N VAL A 157 -18.85 28.19 -15.29
CA VAL A 157 -18.92 28.98 -14.05
C VAL A 157 -20.29 28.84 -13.37
N TYR A 158 -21.39 28.89 -14.14
CA TYR A 158 -22.74 28.65 -13.60
C TYR A 158 -22.95 27.21 -13.10
N THR A 159 -22.33 26.22 -13.74
CA THR A 159 -22.40 24.81 -13.31
C THR A 159 -21.62 24.60 -12.01
N LEU A 160 -20.43 25.19 -11.89
CA LEU A 160 -19.62 25.20 -10.66
C LEU A 160 -20.38 25.86 -9.50
N LYS A 161 -20.98 27.03 -9.74
CA LYS A 161 -21.85 27.72 -8.77
C LYS A 161 -22.97 26.81 -8.26
N ARG A 162 -23.77 26.23 -9.17
CA ARG A 162 -24.86 25.31 -8.82
C ARG A 162 -24.42 24.08 -8.01
N LYS A 163 -23.23 23.54 -8.29
CA LYS A 163 -22.68 22.39 -7.56
C LYS A 163 -22.31 22.79 -6.13
N LEU A 164 -21.71 23.96 -5.95
CA LEU A 164 -21.39 24.51 -4.63
C LEU A 164 -22.65 24.93 -3.86
N ASP A 165 -23.66 25.50 -4.52
CA ASP A 165 -24.99 25.79 -3.93
C ASP A 165 -25.64 24.53 -3.37
N GLN A 166 -25.52 23.39 -4.06
CA GLN A 166 -26.04 22.10 -3.60
C GLN A 166 -25.37 21.69 -2.27
N VAL A 167 -24.06 21.87 -2.15
CA VAL A 167 -23.31 21.52 -0.94
C VAL A 167 -23.50 22.55 0.18
N CYS A 168 -23.79 23.82 -0.15
CA CYS A 168 -24.29 24.82 0.81
C CYS A 168 -25.63 24.36 1.42
N GLN A 169 -26.54 23.81 0.62
CA GLN A 169 -27.84 23.29 1.09
C GLN A 169 -27.70 22.07 2.02
N PHE A 170 -26.63 21.27 1.88
CA PHE A 170 -26.26 20.22 2.84
C PHE A 170 -25.71 20.78 4.18
N GLY A 171 -25.54 22.11 4.27
CA GLY A 171 -25.07 22.82 5.46
C GLY A 171 -23.56 23.01 5.54
N CYS A 172 -22.83 22.84 4.43
CA CYS A 172 -21.42 23.23 4.33
C CYS A 172 -21.26 24.76 4.41
N ARG A 173 -20.07 25.22 4.79
CA ARG A 173 -19.75 26.66 4.94
C ARG A 173 -18.34 27.04 4.49
N SER A 174 -17.42 26.08 4.46
CA SER A 174 -16.02 26.29 4.08
C SER A 174 -15.76 25.50 2.79
N PHE A 175 -15.00 26.09 1.87
CA PHE A 175 -14.86 25.56 0.51
C PHE A 175 -13.42 25.59 -0.01
N ALA A 176 -13.12 24.80 -1.04
CA ALA A 176 -11.85 24.82 -1.73
C ALA A 176 -12.00 24.62 -3.25
N LEU A 177 -11.15 25.30 -4.02
CA LEU A 177 -10.94 24.98 -5.45
C LEU A 177 -9.53 24.44 -5.64
N LEU A 178 -9.42 23.30 -6.30
CA LEU A 178 -8.15 22.60 -6.51
C LEU A 178 -7.78 22.57 -7.99
N PHE A 179 -6.58 23.06 -8.29
CA PHE A 179 -5.95 23.02 -9.62
C PHE A 179 -4.62 22.23 -9.58
N ASP A 180 -4.57 21.24 -8.69
CA ASP A 180 -3.50 20.26 -8.51
C ASP A 180 -3.48 19.25 -9.66
N ASP A 181 -2.29 18.78 -10.05
CA ASP A 181 -2.07 17.66 -10.97
C ASP A 181 -2.84 17.77 -12.31
N ILE A 182 -2.66 18.93 -12.97
CA ILE A 182 -3.19 19.26 -14.30
C ILE A 182 -2.10 19.90 -15.18
N GLU A 183 -2.28 19.85 -16.51
CA GLU A 183 -1.39 20.55 -17.44
C GLU A 183 -1.54 22.07 -17.35
N HIS A 184 -0.47 22.80 -17.70
CA HIS A 184 -0.47 24.27 -17.78
C HIS A 184 -1.11 24.84 -19.06
N ASN A 185 -1.72 23.97 -19.88
CA ASN A 185 -2.25 24.27 -21.20
C ASN A 185 -3.72 24.73 -21.12
N MET A 186 -3.99 25.94 -21.59
CA MET A 186 -5.37 26.44 -21.76
C MET A 186 -5.93 26.10 -23.14
N CYS A 187 -7.25 25.90 -23.24
CA CYS A 187 -7.91 25.79 -24.54
C CYS A 187 -7.88 27.13 -25.31
N ALA A 188 -8.07 27.10 -26.63
CA ALA A 188 -7.96 28.30 -27.48
C ALA A 188 -8.91 29.45 -27.04
N ALA A 189 -10.14 29.14 -26.62
CA ALA A 189 -11.09 30.14 -26.14
C ALA A 189 -10.62 30.84 -24.84
N ASP A 190 -9.94 30.10 -23.97
CA ASP A 190 -9.40 30.66 -22.72
C ASP A 190 -8.14 31.50 -22.99
N GLN A 191 -7.33 31.14 -23.98
CA GLN A 191 -6.18 31.94 -24.44
C GLN A 191 -6.59 33.28 -25.07
N GLU A 192 -7.77 33.38 -25.67
CA GLU A 192 -8.31 34.66 -26.19
C GLU A 192 -8.77 35.61 -25.07
N VAL A 193 -9.06 35.10 -23.87
CA VAL A 193 -9.64 35.86 -22.75
C VAL A 193 -8.63 36.13 -21.62
N PHE A 194 -7.74 35.17 -21.31
CA PHE A 194 -6.84 35.23 -20.15
C PHE A 194 -5.37 35.26 -20.57
N GLY A 195 -4.65 36.28 -20.09
CA GLY A 195 -3.22 36.45 -20.40
C GLY A 195 -2.26 35.40 -19.79
N SER A 196 -2.74 34.54 -18.88
CA SER A 196 -2.04 33.33 -18.43
C SER A 196 -3.00 32.38 -17.70
N PHE A 197 -2.58 31.13 -17.50
CA PHE A 197 -3.35 30.12 -16.75
C PHE A 197 -3.71 30.57 -15.33
N ALA A 198 -2.78 31.24 -14.64
CA ALA A 198 -3.03 31.85 -13.33
C ALA A 198 -4.14 32.92 -13.37
N HIS A 199 -4.25 33.71 -14.44
CA HIS A 199 -5.34 34.68 -14.57
C HIS A 199 -6.70 33.99 -14.72
N ALA A 200 -6.77 32.87 -15.47
CA ALA A 200 -8.01 32.11 -15.64
C ALA A 200 -8.46 31.46 -14.31
N GLN A 201 -7.56 30.76 -13.63
CA GLN A 201 -7.81 30.12 -12.33
C GLN A 201 -8.19 31.13 -11.24
N VAL A 202 -7.47 32.25 -11.14
CA VAL A 202 -7.77 33.28 -10.14
C VAL A 202 -9.07 34.01 -10.44
N HIS A 203 -9.41 34.25 -11.72
CA HIS A 203 -10.66 34.89 -12.10
C HIS A 203 -11.88 34.08 -11.62
N ILE A 204 -11.94 32.78 -11.97
CA ILE A 204 -13.04 31.92 -11.52
C ILE A 204 -13.02 31.74 -9.99
N THR A 205 -11.85 31.62 -9.37
CA THR A 205 -11.74 31.44 -7.92
C THR A 205 -12.27 32.66 -7.15
N ASN A 206 -11.91 33.87 -7.57
CA ASN A 206 -12.46 35.10 -7.00
C ASN A 206 -13.98 35.20 -7.24
N GLU A 207 -14.47 34.88 -8.45
CA GLU A 207 -15.91 34.97 -8.75
C GLU A 207 -16.74 33.97 -7.92
N ILE A 208 -16.20 32.78 -7.65
CA ILE A 208 -16.85 31.77 -6.78
C ILE A 208 -16.81 32.21 -5.31
N TYR A 209 -15.67 32.69 -4.81
CA TYR A 209 -15.54 33.19 -3.43
C TYR A 209 -16.54 34.32 -3.13
N GLN A 210 -16.67 35.29 -4.04
CA GLN A 210 -17.61 36.40 -3.89
C GLN A 210 -19.07 35.98 -4.11
N TYR A 211 -19.32 34.96 -4.94
CA TYR A 211 -20.67 34.41 -5.11
C TYR A 211 -21.18 33.69 -3.86
N LEU A 212 -20.30 33.02 -3.11
CA LEU A 212 -20.61 32.35 -1.84
C LEU A 212 -20.56 33.29 -0.62
N GLU A 213 -20.71 34.60 -0.85
CA GLU A 213 -20.74 35.67 0.18
C GLU A 213 -19.45 35.78 1.04
N GLU A 214 -18.28 35.50 0.45
CA GLU A 214 -16.94 35.64 1.07
C GLU A 214 -16.78 34.83 2.39
N PRO A 215 -16.86 33.49 2.35
CA PRO A 215 -16.89 32.64 3.55
C PRO A 215 -15.58 32.66 4.36
N GLU A 216 -15.69 32.41 5.68
CA GLU A 216 -14.58 32.49 6.67
C GLU A 216 -13.35 31.66 6.30
N THR A 217 -13.55 30.51 5.66
CA THR A 217 -12.48 29.66 5.11
C THR A 217 -12.77 29.32 3.66
N PHE A 218 -11.94 29.85 2.76
CA PHE A 218 -11.88 29.43 1.36
C PHE A 218 -10.43 29.10 1.00
N LEU A 219 -10.19 27.91 0.44
CA LEU A 219 -8.85 27.46 0.07
C LEU A 219 -8.67 27.41 -1.47
N PHE A 220 -7.46 27.69 -1.93
CA PHE A 220 -7.05 27.55 -3.31
C PHE A 220 -5.80 26.65 -3.37
N CYS A 221 -5.86 25.53 -4.10
CA CYS A 221 -4.67 24.76 -4.43
C CYS A 221 -4.14 25.17 -5.82
N PRO A 222 -2.97 25.81 -5.90
CA PRO A 222 -2.34 26.16 -7.17
C PRO A 222 -1.89 24.92 -7.96
N THR A 223 -1.60 25.09 -9.25
CA THR A 223 -0.92 24.06 -10.06
C THR A 223 0.57 23.99 -9.71
N GLU A 224 1.22 25.14 -9.49
CA GLU A 224 2.55 25.21 -8.87
C GLU A 224 2.43 25.13 -7.33
N TYR A 225 2.09 23.96 -6.77
CA TYR A 225 1.85 23.77 -5.32
C TYR A 225 3.08 23.39 -4.48
N CYS A 226 4.24 23.23 -5.10
CA CYS A 226 5.48 22.94 -4.40
C CYS A 226 6.70 23.61 -5.06
N GLY A 227 7.79 23.72 -4.31
CA GLY A 227 9.02 24.37 -4.78
C GLY A 227 9.56 23.81 -6.09
N THR A 228 9.54 22.49 -6.26
CA THR A 228 9.96 21.81 -7.51
C THR A 228 9.04 21.99 -8.70
N PHE A 229 7.81 22.49 -8.53
CA PHE A 229 6.86 22.74 -9.63
C PHE A 229 6.86 24.22 -10.08
N CYS A 230 7.48 25.12 -9.33
CA CYS A 230 7.49 26.56 -9.64
C CYS A 230 8.49 26.88 -10.76
N TYR A 231 8.02 27.44 -11.89
CA TYR A 231 8.90 27.75 -13.02
C TYR A 231 9.23 29.26 -13.14
N PRO A 232 10.53 29.67 -13.18
CA PRO A 232 11.74 28.85 -13.11
C PRO A 232 12.18 28.50 -11.68
N ASN A 233 11.58 29.17 -10.68
CA ASN A 233 11.75 28.94 -9.23
C ASN A 233 10.61 29.65 -8.48
N VAL A 234 10.52 29.45 -7.15
CA VAL A 234 9.48 30.03 -6.30
C VAL A 234 9.47 31.56 -6.37
N PHE A 235 10.61 32.23 -6.13
CA PHE A 235 10.69 33.69 -6.08
C PHE A 235 10.40 34.39 -7.42
N GLU A 236 10.72 33.76 -8.55
CA GLU A 236 10.59 34.36 -9.88
C GLU A 236 9.33 33.92 -10.67
N SER A 237 8.60 32.92 -10.19
CA SER A 237 7.41 32.37 -10.89
C SER A 237 6.40 33.46 -11.32
N PRO A 238 6.06 33.56 -12.61
CA PRO A 238 5.00 34.44 -13.09
C PRO A 238 3.61 33.94 -12.71
N TYR A 239 3.45 32.63 -12.50
CA TYR A 239 2.22 32.00 -12.05
C TYR A 239 1.94 32.39 -10.59
N LEU A 240 2.86 32.10 -9.65
CA LEU A 240 2.68 32.46 -8.23
C LEU A 240 2.64 33.97 -8.00
N ARG A 241 3.38 34.78 -8.78
CA ARG A 241 3.26 36.24 -8.75
C ARG A 241 1.85 36.70 -9.11
N THR A 242 1.23 36.08 -10.10
CA THR A 242 -0.16 36.37 -10.50
C THR A 242 -1.12 35.97 -9.37
N VAL A 243 -0.98 34.77 -8.79
CA VAL A 243 -1.78 34.31 -7.64
C VAL A 243 -1.67 35.31 -6.48
N GLY A 244 -0.45 35.68 -6.06
CA GLY A 244 -0.23 36.63 -4.97
C GLY A 244 -0.67 38.07 -5.26
N GLU A 245 -0.85 38.46 -6.52
CA GLU A 245 -1.32 39.80 -6.92
C GLU A 245 -2.81 39.90 -7.18
N LYS A 246 -3.47 38.79 -7.52
CA LYS A 246 -4.84 38.80 -8.05
C LYS A 246 -5.81 37.99 -7.19
N LEU A 247 -5.37 36.98 -6.44
CA LEU A 247 -6.23 36.17 -5.59
C LEU A 247 -6.67 36.97 -4.37
N LEU A 248 -7.98 37.04 -4.10
CA LEU A 248 -8.55 37.87 -3.04
C LEU A 248 -7.95 37.55 -1.65
N PRO A 249 -7.72 38.57 -0.79
CA PRO A 249 -6.91 38.41 0.41
C PRO A 249 -7.53 37.51 1.50
N GLY A 250 -8.84 37.28 1.47
CA GLY A 250 -9.53 36.31 2.35
C GLY A 250 -9.50 34.86 1.86
N ILE A 251 -8.92 34.61 0.68
CA ILE A 251 -8.70 33.25 0.15
C ILE A 251 -7.30 32.81 0.55
N GLU A 252 -7.21 31.64 1.18
CA GLU A 252 -5.96 31.03 1.64
C GLU A 252 -5.38 30.08 0.57
N VAL A 253 -4.06 29.90 0.56
CA VAL A 253 -3.35 29.13 -0.48
C VAL A 253 -2.73 27.87 0.13
N LEU A 254 -2.97 26.73 -0.52
CA LEU A 254 -2.39 25.43 -0.16
C LEU A 254 -0.97 25.27 -0.75
N TRP A 255 -0.09 24.60 -0.01
CA TRP A 255 1.33 24.41 -0.37
C TRP A 255 1.91 23.14 0.26
N THR A 256 2.71 22.35 -0.46
CA THR A 256 3.29 21.09 0.08
C THR A 256 4.75 21.21 0.55
N GLY A 257 5.32 22.42 0.53
CA GLY A 257 6.71 22.69 0.85
C GLY A 257 7.65 22.65 -0.38
N PRO A 258 8.96 22.43 -0.18
CA PRO A 258 9.92 22.37 -1.28
C PRO A 258 9.64 21.30 -2.35
N LYS A 259 8.91 20.23 -2.02
CA LYS A 259 8.55 19.12 -2.92
C LYS A 259 7.09 18.68 -2.70
N VAL A 260 6.54 17.86 -3.61
CA VAL A 260 5.24 17.18 -3.43
C VAL A 260 5.21 16.43 -2.09
N ILE A 261 6.25 15.64 -1.83
CA ILE A 261 6.55 15.01 -0.53
C ILE A 261 7.80 15.70 0.01
N SER A 262 7.65 16.63 0.94
CA SER A 262 8.79 17.35 1.53
C SER A 262 9.43 16.53 2.66
N LYS A 263 10.73 16.18 2.54
CA LYS A 263 11.48 15.57 3.66
C LYS A 263 11.47 16.48 4.88
N GLU A 264 11.82 17.74 4.65
CA GLU A 264 11.82 18.84 5.60
C GLU A 264 11.15 20.06 4.95
N ILE A 265 10.58 20.94 5.77
CA ILE A 265 10.05 22.23 5.35
C ILE A 265 10.84 23.31 6.12
N PRO A 266 11.90 23.88 5.54
CA PRO A 266 12.69 24.93 6.18
C PRO A 266 11.88 26.22 6.36
N VAL A 267 12.19 26.97 7.42
CA VAL A 267 11.51 28.24 7.76
C VAL A 267 11.65 29.26 6.61
N GLU A 268 12.83 29.29 6.00
CA GLU A 268 13.23 30.18 4.91
C GLU A 268 12.38 29.91 3.65
N SER A 269 12.04 28.64 3.39
CA SER A 269 11.20 28.26 2.24
C SER A 269 9.75 28.74 2.40
N ILE A 270 9.27 28.81 3.64
CA ILE A 270 7.95 29.37 3.95
C ILE A 270 7.97 30.90 3.90
N GLU A 271 9.05 31.54 4.35
CA GLU A 271 9.22 32.99 4.20
C GLU A 271 9.40 33.43 2.73
N GLU A 272 10.04 32.61 1.89
CA GLU A 272 10.14 32.81 0.43
C GLU A 272 8.76 32.71 -0.25
N VAL A 273 8.04 31.60 -0.09
CA VAL A 273 6.74 31.44 -0.76
C VAL A 273 5.72 32.46 -0.25
N SER A 274 5.66 32.73 1.06
CA SER A 274 4.76 33.72 1.67
C SER A 274 4.96 35.12 1.09
N LYS A 275 6.18 35.47 0.70
CA LYS A 275 6.53 36.76 0.10
C LYS A 275 6.01 36.92 -1.33
N ILE A 276 5.99 35.85 -2.14
CA ILE A 276 5.43 35.92 -3.51
C ILE A 276 3.90 35.75 -3.51
N ILE A 277 3.33 34.85 -2.70
CA ILE A 277 1.87 34.68 -2.59
C ILE A 277 1.20 35.74 -1.71
N LYS A 278 1.99 36.56 -0.98
CA LYS A 278 1.57 37.71 -0.15
C LYS A 278 0.65 37.36 1.04
N ARG A 279 0.68 36.11 1.50
CA ARG A 279 -0.07 35.56 2.63
C ARG A 279 0.68 34.35 3.23
N ALA A 280 0.34 33.94 4.44
CA ALA A 280 0.85 32.69 5.02
C ALA A 280 0.11 31.49 4.40
N PRO A 281 0.79 30.43 3.92
CA PRO A 281 0.12 29.28 3.34
C PRO A 281 -0.52 28.37 4.39
N VAL A 282 -1.49 27.57 3.95
CA VAL A 282 -1.91 26.34 4.64
C VAL A 282 -1.08 25.19 4.06
N ILE A 283 -0.39 24.41 4.88
CA ILE A 283 0.36 23.26 4.37
C ILE A 283 -0.61 22.12 4.06
N TRP A 284 -0.50 21.56 2.85
CA TRP A 284 -0.98 20.22 2.50
C TRP A 284 0.21 19.28 2.66
N ASP A 285 0.22 18.43 3.68
CA ASP A 285 1.42 17.67 4.04
C ASP A 285 1.34 16.20 3.62
N ASN A 286 2.07 15.82 2.57
CA ASN A 286 2.13 14.45 2.05
C ASN A 286 3.21 13.58 2.74
N ILE A 287 3.77 13.99 3.90
CA ILE A 287 4.79 13.20 4.63
C ILE A 287 4.32 11.77 4.99
N HIS A 288 3.02 11.55 5.12
CA HIS A 288 2.42 10.24 5.43
C HIS A 288 1.60 9.64 4.30
N ALA A 289 1.56 10.25 3.10
CA ALA A 289 0.88 9.68 1.94
C ALA A 289 1.67 8.52 1.34
N ASP A 290 0.98 7.52 0.79
CA ASP A 290 1.54 6.28 0.22
C ASP A 290 0.94 5.88 -1.14
N ASP A 291 -0.04 6.62 -1.65
CA ASP A 291 -0.77 6.38 -2.90
C ASP A 291 0.12 6.23 -4.16
N TYR A 292 1.34 6.74 -4.13
CA TYR A 292 2.35 6.60 -5.19
C TYR A 292 3.15 5.28 -5.16
N ASP A 293 3.14 4.51 -4.06
CA ASP A 293 3.79 3.19 -3.97
C ASP A 293 3.05 2.26 -2.98
N HIS A 294 2.10 1.50 -3.53
CA HIS A 294 1.26 0.46 -2.87
C HIS A 294 1.99 -0.64 -2.08
N LYS A 295 3.33 -0.62 -2.00
CA LYS A 295 4.12 -1.49 -1.11
C LYS A 295 4.65 -0.76 0.13
N ARG A 296 4.48 0.56 0.24
CA ARG A 296 4.93 1.38 1.38
C ARG A 296 3.77 1.68 2.32
N LEU A 297 4.10 1.96 3.57
CA LEU A 297 3.18 2.40 4.61
C LEU A 297 3.98 3.25 5.61
N PHE A 298 3.37 4.28 6.20
CA PHE A 298 4.05 5.27 7.04
C PHE A 298 3.38 5.41 8.42
N LEU A 299 3.99 4.74 9.38
CA LEU A 299 3.62 4.67 10.80
C LEU A 299 4.61 5.43 11.71
N GLY A 300 5.61 6.10 11.13
CA GLY A 300 6.54 6.96 11.84
C GLY A 300 5.90 8.28 12.30
N PRO A 301 6.59 9.06 13.15
CA PRO A 301 6.08 10.33 13.67
C PRO A 301 6.16 11.46 12.64
N TYR A 302 5.26 12.45 12.76
CA TYR A 302 5.37 13.73 12.07
C TYR A 302 6.75 14.37 12.35
N LYS A 303 7.53 14.72 11.31
CA LYS A 303 8.95 15.12 11.41
C LYS A 303 9.37 16.09 10.30
N GLY A 304 10.43 16.87 10.53
CA GLY A 304 11.03 17.75 9.52
C GLY A 304 10.32 19.10 9.36
N ARG A 305 9.37 19.42 10.25
CA ARG A 305 8.66 20.70 10.33
C ARG A 305 8.94 21.30 11.70
N SER A 306 9.69 22.39 11.76
CA SER A 306 9.96 23.08 13.03
C SER A 306 8.66 23.67 13.59
N THR A 307 8.48 23.63 14.91
CA THR A 307 7.38 24.32 15.61
C THR A 307 7.45 25.84 15.45
N GLU A 308 8.59 26.37 14.97
CA GLU A 308 8.76 27.77 14.53
C GLU A 308 8.01 28.10 13.21
N LEU A 309 7.41 27.09 12.55
CA LEU A 309 6.51 27.29 11.41
C LEU A 309 5.08 27.65 11.84
N ILE A 310 4.62 27.24 13.03
CA ILE A 310 3.25 27.50 13.51
C ILE A 310 2.92 29.02 13.52
N PRO A 311 3.81 29.95 13.94
CA PRO A 311 3.58 31.40 13.85
C PRO A 311 3.76 32.01 12.44
N ARG A 312 3.96 31.18 11.41
CA ARG A 312 4.25 31.56 10.01
C ARG A 312 3.31 30.92 8.99
N LEU A 313 2.46 30.00 9.43
CA LEU A 313 1.49 29.27 8.61
C LEU A 313 0.06 29.65 9.01
N LYS A 314 -0.87 29.51 8.07
CA LYS A 314 -2.32 29.59 8.33
C LYS A 314 -2.90 28.23 8.78
N GLY A 315 -2.20 27.14 8.49
CA GLY A 315 -2.60 25.80 8.91
C GLY A 315 -1.67 24.69 8.45
N VAL A 316 -1.97 23.47 8.89
CA VAL A 316 -1.37 22.19 8.42
C VAL A 316 -2.48 21.14 8.33
N LEU A 317 -2.73 20.65 7.12
CA LEU A 317 -3.62 19.53 6.82
C LEU A 317 -2.77 18.38 6.30
N THR A 318 -2.64 17.28 7.05
CA THR A 318 -1.90 16.11 6.56
C THR A 318 -2.74 15.30 5.59
N ASN A 319 -2.14 14.87 4.48
CA ASN A 319 -2.65 13.83 3.60
C ASN A 319 -1.93 12.53 3.98
N PRO A 320 -2.59 11.58 4.66
CA PRO A 320 -1.93 10.44 5.26
C PRO A 320 -2.10 9.19 4.38
N ASN A 321 -1.84 7.99 4.92
CA ASN A 321 -1.92 6.72 4.19
C ASN A 321 -3.35 6.45 3.70
N CYS A 322 -3.50 5.72 2.60
CA CYS A 322 -4.78 5.22 2.10
C CYS A 322 -5.52 4.39 3.17
N GLU A 323 -4.79 3.47 3.82
CA GLU A 323 -5.23 2.61 4.92
C GLU A 323 -5.63 3.43 6.15
N PHE A 324 -6.93 3.44 6.47
CA PHE A 324 -7.50 4.32 7.50
C PHE A 324 -6.90 4.09 8.89
N GLU A 325 -6.78 2.83 9.33
CA GLU A 325 -6.30 2.52 10.68
C GLU A 325 -4.78 2.67 10.85
N ALA A 326 -4.00 2.71 9.76
CA ALA A 326 -2.57 3.03 9.81
C ALA A 326 -2.30 4.48 10.28
N ASN A 327 -3.27 5.38 10.09
CA ASN A 327 -3.11 6.81 10.29
C ASN A 327 -3.14 7.29 11.75
N TYR A 328 -3.28 6.38 12.71
CA TYR A 328 -3.33 6.71 14.14
C TYR A 328 -2.08 7.48 14.59
N VAL A 329 -0.87 7.03 14.20
CA VAL A 329 0.38 7.70 14.58
C VAL A 329 0.57 9.02 13.84
N ALA A 330 0.28 9.06 12.54
CA ALA A 330 0.41 10.28 11.71
C ALA A 330 -0.39 11.45 12.31
N ILE A 331 -1.65 11.21 12.64
CA ILE A 331 -2.58 12.24 13.13
C ILE A 331 -2.29 12.58 14.60
N HIS A 332 -1.99 11.59 15.46
CA HIS A 332 -1.65 11.81 16.88
C HIS A 332 -0.36 12.63 17.05
N THR A 333 0.67 12.32 16.26
CA THR A 333 1.95 13.04 16.32
C THR A 333 1.87 14.44 15.71
N LEU A 334 1.06 14.66 14.67
CA LEU A 334 0.69 16.01 14.20
C LEU A 334 -0.02 16.82 15.29
N ALA A 335 -0.99 16.25 16.00
CA ALA A 335 -1.67 16.92 17.10
C ALA A 335 -0.72 17.26 18.26
N THR A 336 0.23 16.37 18.56
CA THR A 336 1.28 16.58 19.56
C THR A 336 2.23 17.72 19.14
N TRP A 337 2.61 17.76 17.86
CA TRP A 337 3.41 18.85 17.29
C TRP A 337 2.68 20.20 17.39
N TYR A 338 1.43 20.27 16.93
CA TYR A 338 0.63 21.51 16.96
C TYR A 338 0.48 22.07 18.38
N LYS A 339 0.15 21.21 19.36
CA LYS A 339 -0.02 21.62 20.75
C LYS A 339 1.26 22.11 21.43
N SER A 340 2.44 21.70 20.95
CA SER A 340 3.72 22.11 21.54
C SER A 340 4.03 23.61 21.40
N ASN A 341 3.51 24.29 20.36
CA ASN A 341 3.66 25.74 20.18
C ASN A 341 2.37 26.43 19.68
N MET A 342 1.19 25.96 20.12
CA MET A 342 -0.11 26.53 19.72
C MET A 342 -0.27 28.03 20.06
N ASN A 343 0.49 28.54 21.04
CA ASN A 343 0.52 29.96 21.40
C ASN A 343 1.42 30.83 20.51
N GLY A 344 2.13 30.23 19.53
CA GLY A 344 2.88 30.94 18.51
C GLY A 344 4.15 31.66 19.01
N LEU A 345 4.80 31.15 20.05
CA LEU A 345 6.04 31.72 20.58
C LEU A 345 7.17 31.63 19.55
N ARG A 346 7.91 32.73 19.38
CA ARG A 346 9.11 32.79 18.53
C ARG A 346 10.36 32.66 19.41
N LYS A 347 11.40 32.02 18.86
CA LYS A 347 12.65 31.67 19.55
C LYS A 347 13.29 32.86 20.30
N ASP A 348 13.24 34.05 19.68
CA ASP A 348 13.73 35.32 20.20
C ASP A 348 13.19 35.67 21.60
N THR A 349 11.97 35.23 21.93
CA THR A 349 11.32 35.52 23.23
C THR A 349 11.62 34.47 24.31
N VAL A 350 12.09 33.28 23.92
CA VAL A 350 12.31 32.14 24.84
C VAL A 350 13.63 32.29 25.61
N MET A 351 14.58 33.07 25.11
CA MET A 351 15.90 33.25 25.74
C MET A 351 15.91 34.17 26.97
N GLU A 352 14.79 34.79 27.35
CA GLU A 352 14.71 35.68 28.53
C GLU A 352 14.04 35.04 29.76
N SER A 353 13.55 33.79 29.68
CA SER A 353 12.87 33.11 30.80
C SER A 353 13.56 31.80 31.21
N GLU A 354 14.36 31.84 32.28
CA GLU A 354 15.08 30.67 32.84
C GLU A 354 14.16 29.63 33.53
N ASP A 355 12.84 29.89 33.59
CA ASP A 355 11.89 29.20 34.47
C ASP A 355 11.09 28.11 33.71
N SER A 356 11.79 27.09 33.22
CA SER A 356 11.15 25.94 32.52
C SER A 356 11.93 24.64 32.71
N THR A 357 11.57 23.89 33.76
CA THR A 357 12.21 22.61 34.14
C THR A 357 12.12 21.50 33.07
N MET A 358 11.16 21.57 32.14
CA MET A 358 11.01 20.60 31.05
C MET A 358 12.17 20.60 30.03
N SER A 359 12.68 21.78 29.67
CA SER A 359 13.78 21.90 28.69
C SER A 359 15.14 21.46 29.24
N ILE A 360 15.26 21.32 30.57
CA ILE A 360 16.40 20.71 31.25
C ILE A 360 16.31 19.18 31.16
N GLN A 361 15.12 18.61 31.42
CA GLN A 361 14.88 17.16 31.36
C GLN A 361 15.19 16.61 29.95
N MET A 362 14.69 17.28 28.90
CA MET A 362 14.89 16.87 27.51
C MET A 362 16.36 16.90 27.05
N LYS A 363 17.22 17.74 27.66
CA LYS A 363 18.66 17.77 27.34
C LYS A 363 19.42 16.59 27.92
N LEU A 364 19.07 16.16 29.14
CA LEU A 364 19.74 15.07 29.85
C LEU A 364 19.55 13.68 29.24
N GLU A 365 18.53 13.48 28.40
CA GLU A 365 18.28 12.20 27.72
C GLU A 365 18.91 12.11 26.31
N ASN A 366 19.34 13.24 25.73
CA ASN A 366 19.89 13.30 24.36
C ASN A 366 21.43 13.21 24.26
N GLU A 367 22.19 13.22 25.37
CA GLU A 367 23.67 13.19 25.35
C GLU A 367 24.30 11.86 24.85
N GLY A 368 23.49 10.92 24.33
CA GLY A 368 23.93 9.61 23.84
C GLY A 368 24.06 9.44 22.32
N SER A 369 23.53 10.37 21.50
CA SER A 369 23.53 10.26 20.03
C SER A 369 24.42 11.31 19.36
N ASN A 370 25.49 10.86 18.71
CA ASN A 370 26.57 11.72 18.20
C ASN A 370 26.35 12.13 16.72
N GLU A 371 25.23 12.82 16.43
CA GLU A 371 24.95 13.47 15.14
C GLU A 371 24.36 14.87 15.38
N ASP A 372 24.94 15.89 14.71
CA ASP A 372 24.53 17.29 14.85
C ASP A 372 23.19 17.55 14.14
N ILE A 373 22.10 17.59 14.91
CA ILE A 373 20.77 18.00 14.43
C ILE A 373 20.27 19.14 15.31
N GLU A 374 19.94 20.29 14.69
CA GLU A 374 19.24 21.39 15.35
C GLU A 374 17.89 20.91 15.91
N THR A 375 17.88 20.59 17.21
CA THR A 375 16.78 19.90 17.83
C THR A 375 15.71 20.90 18.25
N ASP A 376 14.49 20.70 17.75
CA ASP A 376 13.33 21.46 18.22
C ASP A 376 13.15 21.21 19.73
N VAL A 377 13.17 22.30 20.51
CA VAL A 377 13.15 22.25 21.97
C VAL A 377 11.75 21.93 22.51
N LEU A 378 10.71 22.11 21.71
CA LEU A 378 9.30 21.94 22.08
C LEU A 378 8.74 20.58 21.60
N TYR A 379 9.30 19.99 20.54
CA TYR A 379 8.80 18.75 19.95
C TYR A 379 9.90 17.72 19.62
N SER A 380 9.84 16.54 20.26
CA SER A 380 10.63 15.36 19.89
C SER A 380 9.76 14.35 19.13
N PRO A 381 10.09 14.00 17.88
CA PRO A 381 9.39 12.95 17.13
C PRO A 381 9.40 11.60 17.83
N GLN A 382 10.50 11.24 18.52
CA GLN A 382 10.65 9.96 19.22
C GLN A 382 9.73 9.87 20.44
N MET A 383 9.62 10.95 21.21
CA MET A 383 8.69 11.01 22.34
C MET A 383 7.23 11.03 21.88
N ALA A 384 6.92 11.77 20.80
CA ALA A 384 5.59 11.79 20.20
C ALA A 384 5.18 10.39 19.67
N LEU A 385 6.08 9.69 18.96
CA LEU A 385 5.88 8.30 18.52
C LEU A 385 5.58 7.39 19.71
N LYS A 386 6.38 7.47 20.77
CA LYS A 386 6.21 6.63 21.97
C LYS A 386 4.85 6.86 22.64
N LEU A 387 4.38 8.10 22.70
CA LEU A 387 3.04 8.44 23.19
C LEU A 387 1.94 7.86 22.29
N ALA A 388 2.03 8.09 20.98
CA ALA A 388 1.07 7.62 20.00
C ALA A 388 0.93 6.08 20.00
N LEU A 389 2.05 5.34 20.01
CA LEU A 389 2.03 3.87 20.06
C LEU A 389 1.51 3.32 21.40
N THR A 390 1.74 4.03 22.50
CA THR A 390 1.22 3.63 23.84
C THR A 390 -0.30 3.83 23.93
N GLU A 391 -0.85 4.83 23.25
CA GLU A 391 -2.29 5.04 23.13
C GLU A 391 -2.92 4.04 22.13
N TRP A 392 -2.32 3.88 20.95
CA TRP A 392 -2.80 3.00 19.88
C TRP A 392 -2.87 1.52 20.29
N LEU A 393 -1.97 1.06 21.17
CA LEU A 393 -1.97 -0.30 21.71
C LEU A 393 -3.33 -0.72 22.32
N GLN A 394 -4.10 0.23 22.82
CA GLN A 394 -5.42 -0.03 23.42
C GLN A 394 -6.46 -0.46 22.36
N GLU A 395 -6.32 0.01 21.12
CA GLU A 395 -7.27 -0.23 20.02
C GLU A 395 -7.16 -1.65 19.43
N PHE A 396 -6.06 -2.37 19.69
CA PHE A 396 -5.85 -3.76 19.22
C PHE A 396 -6.69 -4.79 20.00
N GLY A 397 -7.07 -4.44 21.24
CA GLY A 397 -7.86 -5.25 22.15
C GLY A 397 -7.15 -6.49 22.70
N VAL A 398 -7.77 -7.14 23.69
CA VAL A 398 -7.30 -8.42 24.23
C VAL A 398 -7.90 -9.57 23.38
N PRO A 399 -7.09 -10.53 22.89
CA PRO A 399 -7.61 -11.64 22.09
C PRO A 399 -8.64 -12.49 22.87
N PRO A 400 -9.76 -12.91 22.24
CA PRO A 400 -10.73 -13.80 22.85
C PRO A 400 -10.12 -15.20 23.10
N GLN A 401 -10.14 -15.65 24.35
CA GLN A 401 -9.67 -16.99 24.73
C GLN A 401 -10.69 -18.06 24.32
N TYR A 402 -10.40 -18.78 23.23
CA TYR A 402 -11.20 -19.92 22.77
C TYR A 402 -10.65 -21.25 23.30
N ASN A 403 -11.46 -21.98 24.07
CA ASN A 403 -11.12 -23.34 24.51
C ASN A 403 -11.28 -24.33 23.35
N SER A 404 -10.18 -24.75 22.73
CA SER A 404 -10.19 -25.80 21.70
C SER A 404 -10.29 -27.19 22.35
N SER A 405 -11.48 -27.80 22.31
CA SER A 405 -11.69 -29.21 22.70
C SER A 405 -13.01 -29.77 22.15
N GLN A 406 -13.01 -30.18 20.88
CA GLN A 406 -13.96 -31.17 20.36
C GLN A 406 -13.47 -31.84 19.05
N ILE A 407 -12.40 -32.63 19.16
CA ILE A 407 -12.11 -33.71 18.18
C ILE A 407 -12.28 -35.02 18.93
N ALA A 408 -13.47 -35.63 18.83
CA ALA A 408 -13.74 -36.93 19.40
C ALA A 408 -13.14 -38.02 18.49
N GLN A 409 -12.02 -38.62 18.90
CA GLN A 409 -11.60 -39.91 18.35
C GLN A 409 -12.53 -41.00 18.89
N SER A 410 -13.32 -41.63 18.03
CA SER A 410 -14.00 -42.88 18.33
C SER A 410 -13.25 -44.03 17.67
N GLU A 411 -12.63 -44.90 18.46
CA GLU A 411 -12.10 -46.17 17.96
C GLU A 411 -13.26 -47.02 17.44
N ALA A 412 -13.19 -47.45 16.18
CA ALA A 412 -14.24 -48.25 15.55
C ALA A 412 -13.97 -49.75 15.75
N SER A 413 -14.79 -50.40 16.57
CA SER A 413 -14.91 -51.86 16.59
C SER A 413 -15.85 -52.34 15.50
N ASP A 414 -15.43 -53.37 14.76
CA ASP A 414 -16.08 -53.91 13.56
C ASP A 414 -17.45 -54.57 13.82
N GLU A 415 -18.49 -54.18 13.08
CA GLU A 415 -19.56 -55.09 12.62
C GLU A 415 -20.40 -54.49 11.47
N THR A 416 -20.73 -55.31 10.46
CA THR A 416 -21.38 -54.87 9.21
C THR A 416 -22.90 -54.80 9.26
N LEU A 417 -23.51 -53.76 8.66
CA LEU A 417 -24.89 -53.80 8.16
C LEU A 417 -25.13 -52.84 6.97
N GLN A 418 -25.79 -53.33 5.92
CA GLN A 418 -26.08 -52.57 4.68
C GLN A 418 -27.53 -52.07 4.63
N VAL A 419 -27.76 -50.77 4.40
CA VAL A 419 -28.96 -50.22 3.73
C VAL A 419 -28.55 -48.99 2.90
N ALA A 420 -29.19 -48.77 1.74
CA ALA A 420 -28.86 -47.68 0.82
C ALA A 420 -29.44 -46.31 1.24
N ALA A 421 -28.79 -45.23 0.81
CA ALA A 421 -29.22 -43.86 1.04
C ALA A 421 -29.91 -43.24 -0.20
N PRO A 422 -31.01 -42.48 -0.03
CA PRO A 422 -31.52 -41.57 -1.05
C PRO A 422 -30.84 -40.19 -0.94
N SER A 423 -30.38 -39.64 -2.06
CA SER A 423 -29.79 -38.29 -2.10
C SER A 423 -30.85 -37.20 -2.26
N LEU A 424 -30.72 -36.12 -1.48
CA LEU A 424 -31.43 -34.85 -1.71
C LEU A 424 -30.37 -33.74 -1.84
N ASN A 425 -30.28 -33.15 -3.03
CA ASN A 425 -29.37 -32.05 -3.30
C ASN A 425 -29.99 -30.73 -2.82
N VAL A 426 -29.20 -29.90 -2.14
CA VAL A 426 -29.50 -28.47 -1.94
C VAL A 426 -28.27 -27.69 -2.38
N THR A 427 -28.39 -26.92 -3.46
CA THR A 427 -27.34 -26.05 -3.99
C THR A 427 -27.39 -24.66 -3.36
N PRO A 428 -26.29 -24.15 -2.77
CA PRO A 428 -26.15 -22.71 -2.57
C PRO A 428 -25.95 -22.02 -3.93
N VAL A 429 -26.37 -20.76 -4.03
CA VAL A 429 -26.15 -19.93 -5.22
C VAL A 429 -24.94 -19.04 -4.97
N GLU A 430 -23.91 -19.16 -5.80
CA GLU A 430 -22.78 -18.23 -5.82
C GLU A 430 -23.11 -17.00 -6.67
N THR A 431 -22.86 -15.81 -6.14
CA THR A 431 -22.95 -14.55 -6.90
C THR A 431 -21.52 -14.08 -7.20
N THR A 432 -20.97 -14.50 -8.34
CA THR A 432 -19.65 -14.10 -8.80
C THR A 432 -19.68 -12.67 -9.39
N VAL A 433 -18.94 -11.75 -8.76
CA VAL A 433 -18.68 -10.42 -9.31
C VAL A 433 -17.33 -10.46 -10.02
N TYR A 434 -17.35 -10.38 -11.36
CA TYR A 434 -16.14 -10.18 -12.16
C TYR A 434 -15.59 -8.76 -11.99
N GLN A 435 -14.28 -8.62 -11.91
CA GLN A 435 -13.56 -7.37 -12.14
C GLN A 435 -12.37 -7.65 -13.06
N ASP A 436 -12.50 -7.29 -14.34
CA ASP A 436 -11.41 -7.36 -15.32
C ASP A 436 -10.55 -6.09 -15.24
N PRO A 437 -9.21 -6.19 -15.23
CA PRO A 437 -8.33 -5.02 -15.26
C PRO A 437 -8.24 -4.44 -16.68
N ILE A 438 -8.76 -3.22 -16.87
CA ILE A 438 -8.64 -2.47 -18.13
C ILE A 438 -7.22 -1.89 -18.24
N MET A 439 -6.33 -2.56 -18.97
CA MET A 439 -5.02 -2.00 -19.33
C MET A 439 -5.11 -1.10 -20.57
N SER A 440 -4.52 0.09 -20.48
CA SER A 440 -4.34 1.01 -21.61
C SER A 440 -3.28 0.48 -22.59
N GLN A 441 -3.60 0.49 -23.89
CA GLN A 441 -2.69 -0.02 -24.92
C GLN A 441 -1.66 1.03 -25.35
N GLY A 442 -0.47 0.98 -24.77
CA GLY A 442 0.74 1.60 -25.34
C GLY A 442 1.31 0.72 -26.45
N ALA A 443 1.37 1.22 -27.68
CA ALA A 443 1.80 0.44 -28.84
C ALA A 443 3.34 0.34 -28.94
N ALA A 444 3.89 -0.87 -28.80
CA ALA A 444 5.27 -1.18 -29.14
C ALA A 444 5.31 -2.04 -30.42
N LEU A 445 6.07 -1.59 -31.43
CA LEU A 445 6.15 -2.26 -32.73
C LEU A 445 7.13 -3.43 -32.69
N SER A 446 6.63 -4.65 -32.84
CA SER A 446 7.44 -5.86 -33.05
C SER A 446 7.84 -6.03 -34.51
N GLY A 447 9.14 -6.10 -34.78
CA GLY A 447 9.69 -6.45 -36.10
C GLY A 447 10.26 -7.87 -36.08
N GLU A 448 9.71 -8.77 -36.90
CA GLU A 448 10.24 -10.14 -37.06
C GLU A 448 11.43 -10.20 -38.05
N PRO A 449 12.25 -11.26 -37.99
CA PRO A 449 13.61 -11.24 -38.53
C PRO A 449 13.73 -11.60 -40.02
N THR A 450 14.85 -11.21 -40.63
CA THR A 450 15.35 -11.82 -41.87
C THR A 450 16.86 -12.06 -41.75
N ALA A 451 17.35 -13.16 -42.34
CA ALA A 451 18.73 -13.63 -42.16
C ALA A 451 19.65 -13.18 -43.31
N LEU A 452 20.97 -13.12 -43.06
CA LEU A 452 21.97 -13.95 -43.76
C LEU A 452 23.45 -13.68 -43.36
N THR A 453 24.25 -14.75 -43.46
CA THR A 453 25.71 -14.79 -43.70
C THR A 453 26.72 -14.33 -42.63
N LYS A 454 27.91 -14.95 -42.71
CA LYS A 454 29.11 -14.72 -41.88
C LYS A 454 30.05 -13.72 -42.55
N GLU A 455 30.92 -13.07 -41.77
CA GLU A 455 32.37 -13.12 -42.03
C GLU A 455 33.18 -12.79 -40.75
N GLU A 456 34.52 -12.94 -40.80
CA GLU A 456 35.43 -12.84 -39.64
C GLU A 456 36.30 -11.56 -39.72
N GLY A 457 36.63 -10.90 -38.59
CA GLY A 457 37.69 -9.87 -38.66
C GLY A 457 37.94 -8.90 -37.48
N LYS A 458 38.75 -9.32 -36.50
CA LYS A 458 39.82 -8.55 -35.81
C LYS A 458 39.68 -7.02 -35.55
N LYS A 459 39.70 -6.71 -34.24
CA LYS A 459 40.60 -5.74 -33.53
C LYS A 459 40.47 -4.22 -33.73
N GLN A 460 40.70 -3.55 -32.58
CA GLN A 460 41.10 -2.13 -32.39
C GLN A 460 40.04 -1.09 -32.79
N LEU A 461 39.98 0.11 -32.20
CA LEU A 461 40.34 0.72 -30.91
C LEU A 461 40.01 2.23 -31.10
N ASP A 462 40.01 2.99 -30.01
CA ASP A 462 40.11 4.47 -29.97
C ASP A 462 38.85 5.32 -30.30
N GLU A 463 38.31 5.88 -29.21
CA GLU A 463 37.88 7.29 -28.97
C GLU A 463 36.68 7.97 -29.67
N GLU A 464 36.02 8.78 -28.84
CA GLU A 464 34.99 9.81 -29.01
C GLU A 464 35.44 11.00 -29.93
N PRO A 465 34.58 11.98 -30.33
CA PRO A 465 33.41 12.50 -29.58
C PRO A 465 32.15 12.90 -30.38
N MET A 466 31.18 13.48 -29.67
CA MET A 466 29.98 14.14 -30.20
C MET A 466 30.30 15.43 -30.98
N ASP A 467 29.38 15.83 -31.87
CA ASP A 467 28.83 17.21 -31.84
C ASP A 467 27.41 17.26 -32.46
N MET A 468 26.73 18.40 -32.35
CA MET A 468 25.29 18.60 -32.63
C MET A 468 24.97 19.21 -34.02
N ALA A 469 23.66 19.45 -34.21
CA ALA A 469 23.04 20.44 -35.12
C ALA A 469 22.92 20.08 -36.62
N VAL A 470 21.97 20.64 -37.41
CA VAL A 470 20.55 21.06 -37.24
C VAL A 470 20.04 21.43 -38.65
N GLU A 471 18.75 21.26 -38.94
CA GLU A 471 18.07 21.62 -40.22
C GLU A 471 18.60 20.91 -41.50
N GLY A 472 17.83 20.70 -42.58
CA GLY A 472 16.41 20.98 -42.82
C GLY A 472 16.18 21.73 -44.14
N GLN A 473 15.60 21.08 -45.16
CA GLN A 473 14.96 21.75 -46.31
C GLN A 473 14.08 20.82 -47.17
N GLU A 474 13.26 21.44 -48.04
CA GLU A 474 12.07 20.86 -48.68
C GLU A 474 12.24 20.54 -50.19
N ALA A 475 11.11 20.22 -50.84
CA ALA A 475 10.84 20.21 -52.29
C ALA A 475 11.32 18.98 -53.10
N THR A 476 10.63 18.52 -54.17
CA THR A 476 9.47 19.10 -54.89
C THR A 476 8.54 18.02 -55.49
N HIS A 477 7.32 18.41 -55.89
CA HIS A 477 6.31 17.61 -56.60
C HIS A 477 6.76 17.03 -57.95
N HIS A 478 6.08 15.97 -58.45
CA HIS A 478 5.09 16.10 -59.54
C HIS A 478 4.20 14.85 -59.73
N LYS A 479 3.01 15.04 -60.32
CA LYS A 479 2.00 14.01 -60.68
C LYS A 479 2.09 13.64 -62.17
N ILE A 480 1.51 12.51 -62.59
CA ILE A 480 0.30 12.45 -63.47
C ILE A 480 -0.12 10.99 -63.76
N ASP A 481 -1.42 10.86 -63.97
CA ASP A 481 -2.30 9.70 -64.19
C ASP A 481 -2.04 9.01 -65.58
N ASP A 482 -2.74 7.96 -66.07
CA ASP A 482 -4.04 7.36 -65.71
C ASP A 482 -4.26 5.95 -66.36
N GLN A 483 -5.37 5.26 -66.01
CA GLN A 483 -6.15 4.29 -66.83
C GLN A 483 -5.51 2.92 -67.22
N ILE A 484 -6.20 1.77 -67.39
CA ILE A 484 -7.61 1.27 -67.23
C ILE A 484 -7.54 -0.29 -67.26
N LEU A 485 -8.45 -1.21 -66.85
CA LEU A 485 -9.88 -1.37 -66.45
C LEU A 485 -9.90 -2.51 -65.35
N THR A 486 -10.92 -3.24 -64.85
CA THR A 486 -12.38 -3.48 -65.05
C THR A 486 -13.08 -3.79 -63.71
N ASP A 487 -14.34 -3.35 -63.59
CA ASP A 487 -15.60 -4.07 -63.27
C ASP A 487 -15.60 -5.28 -62.30
N THR A 488 -16.58 -5.46 -61.40
CA THR A 488 -17.99 -4.97 -61.39
C THR A 488 -18.50 -4.62 -59.97
N MET A 489 -19.60 -3.85 -59.86
CA MET A 489 -20.22 -3.30 -58.62
C MET A 489 -21.39 -4.20 -58.08
N GLU A 490 -22.10 -3.97 -56.95
CA GLU A 490 -22.94 -2.81 -56.55
C GLU A 490 -23.17 -2.61 -55.01
N ALA A 491 -23.42 -1.35 -54.61
CA ALA A 491 -24.16 -0.71 -53.46
C ALA A 491 -24.34 -1.39 -52.06
N LYS A 492 -24.22 -0.73 -50.87
CA LYS A 492 -24.70 0.58 -50.28
C LYS A 492 -26.19 0.59 -49.82
N MET A 493 -26.65 1.17 -48.68
CA MET A 493 -26.09 1.95 -47.52
C MET A 493 -26.94 1.78 -46.21
N ALA A 494 -26.46 2.33 -45.07
CA ALA A 494 -27.22 3.09 -44.02
C ALA A 494 -28.34 2.37 -43.17
N GLU A 495 -28.86 2.84 -42.00
CA GLU A 495 -28.53 3.96 -41.07
C GLU A 495 -29.06 3.70 -39.62
N GLU A 496 -29.07 4.75 -38.76
CA GLU A 496 -29.43 4.84 -37.33
C GLU A 496 -30.73 4.14 -36.85
N TRP A 497 -30.80 3.79 -35.55
CA TRP A 497 -32.06 3.53 -34.83
C TRP A 497 -32.05 4.03 -33.36
N LYS A 498 -33.14 4.72 -32.97
CA LYS A 498 -33.53 5.11 -31.61
C LYS A 498 -35.05 5.44 -31.60
N PRO A 499 -35.71 5.53 -30.44
CA PRO A 499 -36.42 4.45 -29.74
C PRO A 499 -37.96 4.56 -29.86
N MET A 500 -38.73 3.84 -29.02
CA MET A 500 -39.95 4.27 -28.26
C MET A 500 -40.95 3.11 -28.01
N ASP A 501 -41.91 3.36 -27.12
CA ASP A 501 -42.66 2.41 -26.30
C ASP A 501 -44.04 1.92 -26.82
N THR A 502 -44.44 0.77 -26.26
CA THR A 502 -45.81 0.33 -25.86
C THR A 502 -47.06 0.46 -26.75
N ASP A 503 -47.84 -0.65 -26.72
CA ASP A 503 -49.26 -0.75 -26.29
C ASP A 503 -50.35 -1.18 -27.32
N LYS A 504 -50.96 -2.36 -27.04
CA LYS A 504 -52.39 -2.77 -27.26
C LYS A 504 -52.93 -2.88 -28.71
N GLU A 505 -53.95 -3.69 -29.04
CA GLU A 505 -54.88 -4.60 -28.30
C GLU A 505 -55.40 -5.72 -29.29
N SER A 506 -56.40 -6.61 -29.12
CA SER A 506 -57.50 -6.85 -28.15
C SER A 506 -58.05 -8.32 -28.21
N VAL A 507 -58.78 -8.75 -27.15
CA VAL A 507 -60.10 -9.47 -27.11
C VAL A 507 -60.30 -10.79 -27.91
N ALA A 508 -60.93 -11.88 -27.41
CA ALA A 508 -61.97 -12.03 -26.37
C ALA A 508 -61.95 -13.35 -25.52
N GLU A 509 -62.51 -13.24 -24.30
CA GLU A 509 -63.28 -14.20 -23.46
C GLU A 509 -63.08 -15.74 -23.51
N SER A 510 -62.86 -16.35 -22.32
CA SER A 510 -63.96 -17.05 -21.59
C SER A 510 -63.69 -17.21 -20.07
N LYS A 511 -64.79 -17.37 -19.31
CA LYS A 511 -64.96 -17.27 -17.83
C LYS A 511 -64.37 -18.50 -17.07
N SER A 512 -64.20 -18.54 -15.74
CA SER A 512 -64.98 -17.93 -14.64
C SER A 512 -64.30 -17.91 -13.23
N SER A 513 -64.55 -16.84 -12.44
CA SER A 513 -64.88 -16.74 -10.96
C SER A 513 -64.51 -17.86 -9.95
N GLU A 514 -64.26 -17.64 -8.64
CA GLU A 514 -64.50 -16.48 -7.73
C GLU A 514 -63.75 -16.57 -6.36
N THR A 515 -63.85 -15.50 -5.54
CA THR A 515 -63.58 -15.32 -4.06
C THR A 515 -62.22 -15.72 -3.42
N SER A 516 -61.60 -15.05 -2.43
CA SER A 516 -61.76 -13.80 -1.63
C SER A 516 -62.13 -13.90 -0.13
N MET A 517 -61.26 -13.35 0.75
CA MET A 517 -61.47 -12.95 2.17
C MET A 517 -61.69 -14.12 3.18
N GLN A 518 -61.48 -14.04 4.51
CA GLN A 518 -60.88 -13.05 5.44
C GLN A 518 -60.62 -13.77 6.79
N GLU A 519 -59.63 -13.34 7.61
CA GLU A 519 -59.62 -13.42 9.11
C GLU A 519 -59.74 -14.82 9.81
N ASP A 520 -59.36 -15.09 11.07
CA ASP A 520 -58.59 -14.33 12.09
C ASP A 520 -57.88 -15.30 13.09
N SER A 521 -56.94 -14.77 13.87
CA SER A 521 -56.53 -15.16 15.25
C SER A 521 -56.34 -16.63 15.69
N ILE A 522 -55.18 -16.95 16.29
CA ILE A 522 -55.00 -17.25 17.74
C ILE A 522 -53.53 -17.59 18.06
N SER A 523 -53.10 -17.32 19.29
CA SER A 523 -51.75 -17.51 19.82
C SER A 523 -51.41 -18.95 20.22
N ASP A 524 -50.12 -19.28 20.30
CA ASP A 524 -49.56 -19.73 21.59
C ASP A 524 -48.06 -19.42 21.73
N THR A 525 -47.55 -19.41 22.97
CA THR A 525 -46.17 -19.00 23.28
C THR A 525 -45.52 -19.94 24.30
N ALA A 526 -44.30 -20.40 24.02
CA ALA A 526 -43.44 -21.07 24.99
C ALA A 526 -41.96 -20.69 24.74
N PRO A 527 -41.19 -20.34 25.79
CA PRO A 527 -39.82 -19.86 25.64
C PRO A 527 -38.79 -21.00 25.65
N MET A 528 -37.68 -20.82 24.94
CA MET A 528 -36.43 -21.54 25.28
C MET A 528 -35.77 -20.83 26.46
N GLN A 529 -35.43 -21.60 27.49
CA GLN A 529 -34.86 -21.07 28.74
C GLN A 529 -33.39 -20.69 28.56
N ILE A 530 -32.98 -19.64 29.27
CA ILE A 530 -31.57 -19.32 29.52
C ILE A 530 -31.21 -19.95 30.87
N ASP A 531 -30.38 -20.99 30.86
CA ASP A 531 -29.72 -21.48 32.07
C ASP A 531 -28.41 -20.69 32.28
N GLU A 532 -28.42 -19.74 33.20
CA GLU A 532 -27.20 -19.14 33.76
C GLU A 532 -26.65 -19.99 34.92
N GLN A 533 -25.32 -19.99 35.07
CA GLN A 533 -24.55 -20.53 36.21
C GLN A 533 -24.57 -22.06 36.35
N THR A 534 -23.45 -22.73 36.06
CA THR A 534 -22.39 -22.86 37.08
C THR A 534 -21.00 -23.15 36.49
N ASP A 535 -19.95 -22.83 37.25
CA ASP A 535 -18.55 -23.30 37.18
C ASP A 535 -17.89 -23.46 35.79
N LYS A 536 -17.37 -22.34 35.26
CA LYS A 536 -16.25 -22.37 34.31
C LYS A 536 -14.96 -22.82 35.02
N GLN A 537 -14.77 -24.13 35.18
CA GLN A 537 -13.45 -24.65 35.54
C GLN A 537 -12.45 -24.35 34.41
N GLN A 538 -11.37 -23.66 34.75
CA GLN A 538 -10.31 -23.30 33.82
C GLN A 538 -9.52 -24.57 33.48
N PHE A 539 -9.56 -25.00 32.22
CA PHE A 539 -8.81 -26.18 31.79
C PHE A 539 -7.31 -25.90 31.86
N VAL A 540 -6.63 -26.56 32.80
CA VAL A 540 -5.16 -26.54 32.92
C VAL A 540 -4.67 -27.88 32.39
N PRO A 541 -3.95 -27.92 31.25
CA PRO A 541 -3.42 -29.17 30.71
C PRO A 541 -2.45 -29.81 31.72
N GLY A 542 -2.50 -31.13 31.82
CA GLY A 542 -1.58 -31.91 32.65
C GLY A 542 -0.12 -31.77 32.17
N PRO A 543 0.87 -32.07 33.03
CA PRO A 543 2.30 -31.87 32.72
C PRO A 543 2.84 -32.71 31.54
N ASN A 544 2.04 -33.62 30.99
CA ASN A 544 2.36 -34.47 29.84
C ASN A 544 1.42 -34.23 28.63
N GLU A 545 0.48 -33.29 28.72
CA GLU A 545 -0.45 -32.95 27.63
C GLU A 545 0.12 -31.80 26.79
N LYS A 546 -0.29 -31.69 25.51
CA LYS A 546 0.08 -30.52 24.70
C LYS A 546 -0.49 -29.25 25.38
N PRO A 547 0.32 -28.19 25.59
CA PRO A 547 -0.20 -26.92 26.08
C PRO A 547 -1.32 -26.41 25.17
N CYS A 548 -2.40 -25.88 25.76
CA CYS A 548 -3.41 -25.16 24.99
C CYS A 548 -2.75 -23.96 24.31
N TYR A 549 -3.13 -23.69 23.05
CA TYR A 549 -2.61 -22.54 22.30
C TYR A 549 -3.05 -21.24 22.97
N THR A 550 -2.16 -20.66 23.78
CA THR A 550 -2.40 -19.38 24.45
C THR A 550 -2.08 -18.24 23.50
N ILE A 551 -3.11 -17.54 23.04
CA ILE A 551 -2.95 -16.38 22.16
C ILE A 551 -2.27 -15.25 22.96
N GLU A 552 -1.02 -14.95 22.62
CA GLU A 552 -0.32 -13.79 23.16
C GLU A 552 -0.91 -12.49 22.58
N PRO A 553 -1.15 -11.45 23.41
CA PRO A 553 -1.54 -10.13 22.91
C PRO A 553 -0.35 -9.42 22.22
N VAL A 554 -0.67 -8.46 21.36
CA VAL A 554 0.30 -7.47 20.84
C VAL A 554 0.89 -6.67 22.01
N THR A 555 2.19 -6.37 21.99
CA THR A 555 2.84 -5.50 23.00
C THR A 555 3.34 -4.19 22.39
N LEU A 556 3.79 -3.25 23.25
CA LEU A 556 4.34 -1.98 22.80
C LEU A 556 5.63 -2.18 21.98
N GLU A 557 6.42 -3.20 22.31
CA GLU A 557 7.64 -3.56 21.59
C GLU A 557 7.35 -4.07 20.17
N ASP A 558 6.24 -4.81 20.00
CA ASP A 558 5.73 -5.24 18.69
C ASP A 558 5.32 -4.02 17.86
N LEU A 559 4.56 -3.07 18.43
CA LEU A 559 4.15 -1.85 17.71
C LEU A 559 5.32 -0.91 17.38
N GLN A 560 6.31 -0.80 18.27
CA GLN A 560 7.55 -0.08 17.97
C GLN A 560 8.37 -0.76 16.86
N LEU A 561 8.37 -2.10 16.79
CA LEU A 561 9.02 -2.80 15.69
C LEU A 561 8.25 -2.57 14.38
N LEU A 562 6.92 -2.66 14.42
CA LEU A 562 6.05 -2.40 13.27
C LEU A 562 6.26 -0.99 12.72
N ALA A 563 6.30 0.03 13.59
CA ALA A 563 6.58 1.40 13.20
C ALA A 563 8.01 1.59 12.64
N ASP A 564 9.02 0.93 13.23
CA ASP A 564 10.40 1.01 12.74
C ASP A 564 10.61 0.34 11.37
N LEU A 565 9.78 -0.64 11.00
CA LEU A 565 9.78 -1.30 9.69
C LEU A 565 9.04 -0.48 8.62
N PHE A 566 8.03 0.30 9.02
CA PHE A 566 7.16 1.11 8.16
C PHE A 566 7.18 2.58 8.61
N TYR A 567 8.35 3.23 8.52
CA TYR A 567 8.60 4.47 9.25
C TYR A 567 8.21 5.74 8.47
N LEU A 568 9.07 6.30 7.63
CA LEU A 568 8.81 7.55 6.87
C LEU A 568 9.34 7.48 5.43
N PRO A 569 8.88 8.36 4.50
CA PRO A 569 9.26 8.29 3.09
C PRO A 569 10.76 8.36 2.77
N TYR A 570 11.58 8.89 3.68
CA TYR A 570 13.02 9.13 3.49
C TYR A 570 13.92 8.52 4.57
N GLU A 571 13.36 7.78 5.53
CA GLU A 571 14.13 7.13 6.60
C GLU A 571 13.38 5.92 7.18
N HIS A 572 14.11 4.83 7.41
CA HIS A 572 13.65 3.68 8.20
C HIS A 572 13.84 3.96 9.69
N GLY A 573 13.01 3.35 10.55
CA GLY A 573 13.19 3.47 11.99
C GLY A 573 14.42 2.70 12.49
N PRO A 574 14.90 2.99 13.71
CA PRO A 574 16.17 2.47 14.21
C PRO A 574 16.34 0.95 14.11
N LYS A 575 15.31 0.14 14.44
CA LYS A 575 15.35 -1.32 14.32
C LYS A 575 15.40 -1.79 12.86
N GLY A 576 14.60 -1.21 11.97
CA GLY A 576 14.60 -1.54 10.53
C GLY A 576 15.95 -1.25 9.88
N ALA A 577 16.47 -0.04 10.12
CA ALA A 577 17.80 0.36 9.66
C ALA A 577 18.94 -0.50 10.27
N GLN A 578 18.80 -0.95 11.53
CA GLN A 578 19.74 -1.88 12.15
C GLN A 578 19.72 -3.25 11.47
N MET A 579 18.55 -3.84 11.22
CA MET A 579 18.44 -5.13 10.54
C MET A 579 19.08 -5.08 9.14
N LEU A 580 18.85 -4.01 8.38
CA LEU A 580 19.44 -3.83 7.06
C LEU A 580 20.98 -3.76 7.12
N ARG A 581 21.55 -2.97 8.05
CA ARG A 581 23.01 -2.87 8.25
C ARG A 581 23.65 -4.18 8.69
N GLU A 582 23.01 -4.93 9.59
CA GLU A 582 23.50 -6.25 10.00
C GLU A 582 23.47 -7.25 8.84
N PHE A 583 22.39 -7.30 8.05
CA PHE A 583 22.31 -8.19 6.90
C PHE A 583 23.38 -7.88 5.84
N TRP A 584 23.57 -6.59 5.51
CA TRP A 584 24.61 -6.15 4.57
C TRP A 584 26.01 -6.55 5.05
N TRP A 585 26.32 -6.33 6.33
CA TRP A 585 27.61 -6.74 6.91
C TRP A 585 27.79 -8.26 6.89
N LEU A 586 26.76 -9.04 7.22
CA LEU A 586 26.79 -10.51 7.20
C LEU A 586 27.01 -11.06 5.79
N ARG A 587 26.34 -10.49 4.78
CA ARG A 587 26.54 -10.80 3.35
C ARG A 587 27.99 -10.54 2.94
N ALA A 588 28.50 -9.33 3.19
CA ALA A 588 29.85 -8.91 2.83
C ALA A 588 30.96 -9.74 3.51
N ASN A 589 30.81 -10.05 4.81
CA ASN A 589 31.82 -10.77 5.59
C ASN A 589 31.66 -12.31 5.56
N SER A 590 30.66 -12.83 4.84
CA SER A 590 30.38 -14.28 4.75
C SER A 590 31.57 -15.13 4.26
N SER A 591 32.56 -14.53 3.59
CA SER A 591 33.79 -15.22 3.15
C SER A 591 34.60 -15.82 4.31
N VAL A 592 34.54 -15.21 5.49
CA VAL A 592 35.22 -15.65 6.73
C VAL A 592 34.72 -17.02 7.22
N VAL A 593 33.43 -17.31 7.04
CA VAL A 593 32.81 -18.59 7.43
C VAL A 593 32.82 -19.65 6.32
N SER A 594 33.50 -19.39 5.20
CA SER A 594 33.66 -20.38 4.13
C SER A 594 34.80 -21.38 4.40
N ILE A 595 34.65 -22.64 3.98
CA ILE A 595 35.64 -23.71 4.25
C ILE A 595 37.05 -23.40 3.70
N ASN A 596 37.18 -22.57 2.67
CA ASN A 596 38.48 -22.18 2.11
C ASN A 596 39.13 -20.96 2.81
N TYR A 597 38.57 -20.43 3.90
CA TYR A 597 39.21 -19.36 4.66
C TYR A 597 40.50 -19.85 5.34
N LYS A 598 41.66 -19.51 4.74
CA LYS A 598 42.98 -19.95 5.20
C LYS A 598 43.46 -19.26 6.49
N GLY A 599 42.76 -18.21 6.93
CA GLY A 599 43.03 -17.57 8.21
C GLY A 599 42.49 -18.40 9.37
N LYS A 600 43.31 -18.66 10.40
CA LYS A 600 42.81 -19.20 11.68
C LYS A 600 42.32 -18.06 12.59
N ASP A 601 41.63 -17.09 12.00
CA ASP A 601 41.15 -15.88 12.65
C ASP A 601 39.84 -16.19 13.39
N SER A 602 39.97 -16.93 14.49
CA SER A 602 38.84 -17.44 15.26
C SER A 602 37.96 -16.33 15.84
N GLU A 603 38.52 -15.13 16.02
CA GLU A 603 37.82 -13.95 16.51
C GLU A 603 36.80 -13.46 15.47
N LYS A 604 37.17 -13.36 14.19
CA LYS A 604 36.24 -12.96 13.11
C LYS A 604 35.18 -14.02 12.80
N ILE A 605 35.52 -15.30 12.94
CA ILE A 605 34.53 -16.40 12.79
C ILE A 605 33.47 -16.31 13.89
N GLU A 606 33.90 -16.04 15.14
CA GLU A 606 32.99 -15.90 16.28
C GLU A 606 32.21 -14.57 16.23
N GLU A 607 32.81 -13.47 15.76
CA GLU A 607 32.09 -12.21 15.48
C GLU A 607 30.95 -12.45 14.48
N TRP A 608 31.24 -13.09 13.34
CA TRP A 608 30.22 -13.35 12.32
C TRP A 608 29.10 -14.22 12.86
N ARG A 609 29.42 -15.28 13.64
CA ARG A 609 28.42 -16.14 14.28
C ARG A 609 27.59 -15.42 15.34
N SER A 610 28.23 -14.58 16.16
CA SER A 610 27.54 -13.77 17.19
C SER A 610 26.58 -12.77 16.56
N ARG A 611 26.96 -12.14 15.44
CA ARG A 611 26.11 -11.20 14.70
C ARG A 611 25.00 -11.91 13.92
N ALA A 612 25.29 -13.07 13.32
CA ALA A 612 24.28 -13.91 12.67
C ALA A 612 23.19 -14.34 13.67
N ALA A 613 23.57 -14.83 14.85
CA ALA A 613 22.61 -15.22 15.89
C ALA A 613 21.73 -14.05 16.36
N LYS A 614 22.29 -12.85 16.56
CA LYS A 614 21.52 -11.64 16.88
C LYS A 614 20.60 -11.21 15.74
N PHE A 615 21.04 -11.35 14.48
CA PHE A 615 20.21 -11.06 13.32
C PHE A 615 19.03 -12.05 13.21
N GLU A 616 19.27 -13.35 13.43
CA GLU A 616 18.20 -14.35 13.48
C GLU A 616 17.19 -14.11 14.61
N GLU A 617 17.64 -13.58 15.76
CA GLU A 617 16.77 -13.14 16.86
C GLU A 617 15.89 -11.94 16.44
N MET A 618 16.46 -10.95 15.73
CA MET A 618 15.69 -9.83 15.16
C MET A 618 14.66 -10.32 14.13
N CYS A 619 15.01 -11.25 13.23
CA CYS A 619 14.05 -11.90 12.34
C CYS A 619 12.93 -12.62 13.14
N GLY A 620 13.30 -13.27 14.25
CA GLY A 620 12.37 -13.92 15.17
C GLY A 620 11.47 -12.96 15.96
N LEU A 621 11.82 -11.67 16.08
CA LEU A 621 10.92 -10.64 16.60
C LEU A 621 9.86 -10.28 15.55
N VAL A 622 10.24 -10.07 14.28
CA VAL A 622 9.27 -9.76 13.19
C VAL A 622 8.23 -10.89 13.03
N MET A 623 8.67 -12.15 13.14
CA MET A 623 7.77 -13.31 13.08
C MET A 623 6.78 -13.37 14.26
N ARG A 624 7.23 -13.07 15.49
CA ARG A 624 6.37 -13.00 16.69
C ARG A 624 5.37 -11.85 16.61
N MET A 625 5.84 -10.66 16.22
CA MET A 625 5.03 -9.47 15.97
C MET A 625 3.90 -9.78 14.98
N PHE A 626 4.19 -10.40 13.83
CA PHE A 626 3.18 -10.83 12.86
C PHE A 626 2.16 -11.83 13.47
N THR A 627 2.62 -12.78 14.28
CA THR A 627 1.77 -13.82 14.90
C THR A 627 0.81 -13.22 15.93
N ARG A 628 1.27 -12.25 16.72
CA ARG A 628 0.42 -11.51 17.68
C ARG A 628 -0.53 -10.56 16.97
N PHE A 629 -0.06 -9.86 15.94
CA PHE A 629 -0.84 -8.94 15.12
C PHE A 629 -2.02 -9.65 14.44
N SER A 630 -1.76 -10.73 13.69
CA SER A 630 -2.80 -11.52 12.99
C SER A 630 -3.84 -12.13 13.93
N ASN A 631 -3.46 -12.42 15.17
CA ASN A 631 -4.34 -12.93 16.22
C ASN A 631 -5.05 -11.84 17.06
N CYS A 632 -4.82 -10.54 16.84
CA CYS A 632 -5.44 -9.48 17.65
C CYS A 632 -6.98 -9.42 17.51
N ALA A 633 -7.67 -8.77 18.45
CA ALA A 633 -9.13 -8.75 18.48
C ALA A 633 -9.73 -7.80 17.43
N ASN A 634 -9.13 -6.62 17.24
CA ASN A 634 -9.62 -5.62 16.29
C ASN A 634 -9.23 -5.97 14.85
N LYS A 635 -10.14 -6.64 14.14
CA LYS A 635 -9.90 -7.08 12.76
C LYS A 635 -9.84 -5.94 11.73
N MET A 636 -10.32 -4.73 12.02
CA MET A 636 -10.19 -3.60 11.08
C MET A 636 -8.72 -3.21 10.88
N ILE A 637 -7.98 -3.04 11.98
CA ILE A 637 -6.53 -2.74 11.94
C ILE A 637 -5.76 -3.84 11.21
N ILE A 638 -6.17 -5.11 11.38
CA ILE A 638 -5.56 -6.21 10.64
C ILE A 638 -5.82 -6.06 9.15
N TYR A 639 -7.09 -5.96 8.72
CA TYR A 639 -7.43 -6.01 7.29
C TYR A 639 -6.82 -4.86 6.49
N ASP A 640 -6.78 -3.64 7.05
CA ASP A 640 -6.10 -2.50 6.43
C ASP A 640 -4.61 -2.81 6.20
N MET A 641 -3.88 -3.28 7.21
CA MET A 641 -2.42 -3.39 7.15
C MET A 641 -1.88 -4.76 6.70
N TYR A 642 -2.73 -5.79 6.52
CA TYR A 642 -2.29 -7.19 6.45
C TYR A 642 -1.31 -7.49 5.30
N SER A 643 -1.51 -6.87 4.14
CA SER A 643 -0.62 -6.94 2.97
C SER A 643 0.84 -6.61 3.33
N TYR A 644 1.04 -5.43 3.93
CA TYR A 644 2.35 -4.90 4.30
C TYR A 644 3.03 -5.79 5.35
N VAL A 645 2.32 -6.10 6.45
CA VAL A 645 2.87 -6.92 7.54
C VAL A 645 3.17 -8.35 7.08
N TRP A 646 2.39 -8.88 6.13
CA TRP A 646 2.64 -10.19 5.51
C TRP A 646 3.90 -10.20 4.63
N ASP A 647 4.10 -9.19 3.77
CA ASP A 647 5.28 -9.12 2.88
C ASP A 647 6.57 -8.98 3.68
N ILE A 648 6.65 -8.04 4.64
CA ILE A 648 7.88 -7.88 5.43
C ILE A 648 8.22 -9.14 6.24
N LYS A 649 7.24 -9.82 6.86
CA LYS A 649 7.45 -11.10 7.55
C LYS A 649 7.93 -12.20 6.59
N SER A 650 7.42 -12.23 5.36
CA SER A 650 7.76 -13.28 4.39
C SER A 650 9.13 -13.04 3.78
N THR A 651 9.44 -11.80 3.42
CA THR A 651 10.78 -11.35 2.99
C THR A 651 11.83 -11.58 4.07
N VAL A 652 11.57 -11.18 5.33
CA VAL A 652 12.49 -11.43 6.46
C VAL A 652 12.70 -12.93 6.73
N SER A 653 11.72 -13.79 6.44
CA SER A 653 11.88 -15.25 6.53
C SER A 653 12.86 -15.80 5.48
N VAL A 654 12.79 -15.31 4.23
CA VAL A 654 13.75 -15.65 3.17
C VAL A 654 15.16 -15.16 3.52
N VAL A 655 15.28 -13.91 4.00
CA VAL A 655 16.57 -13.33 4.41
C VAL A 655 17.20 -14.09 5.58
N LYS A 656 16.41 -14.48 6.60
CA LYS A 656 16.87 -15.33 7.71
C LYS A 656 17.42 -16.67 7.20
N SER A 657 16.68 -17.33 6.31
CA SER A 657 17.05 -18.60 5.70
C SER A 657 18.36 -18.50 4.90
N PHE A 658 18.55 -17.38 4.20
CA PHE A 658 19.77 -17.09 3.44
C PHE A 658 20.98 -16.82 4.35
N VAL A 659 20.81 -16.14 5.50
CA VAL A 659 21.88 -15.97 6.49
C VAL A 659 22.29 -17.31 7.13
N GLN A 660 21.32 -18.14 7.51
CA GLN A 660 21.59 -19.50 8.01
C GLN A 660 22.38 -20.34 6.99
N TRP A 661 22.00 -20.23 5.71
CA TRP A 661 22.71 -20.90 4.60
C TRP A 661 24.16 -20.42 4.45
N LEU A 662 24.41 -19.10 4.50
CA LEU A 662 25.77 -18.52 4.43
C LEU A 662 26.70 -19.06 5.53
N GLY A 663 26.16 -19.39 6.71
CA GLY A 663 26.92 -19.92 7.86
C GLY A 663 27.23 -21.42 7.80
N CYS A 664 26.56 -22.18 6.92
CA CYS A 664 26.62 -23.66 6.88
C CYS A 664 27.21 -24.25 5.58
N ARG A 665 27.53 -23.42 4.59
CA ARG A 665 27.99 -23.84 3.25
C ARG A 665 29.36 -24.53 3.23
N SER A 666 29.51 -25.49 2.32
CA SER A 666 30.77 -26.19 2.02
C SER A 666 31.61 -25.50 0.94
N HIS A 667 30.99 -24.75 0.03
CA HIS A 667 31.66 -24.06 -1.09
C HIS A 667 32.09 -22.61 -0.79
N SER A 668 33.06 -22.10 -1.56
CA SER A 668 33.96 -21.03 -1.10
C SER A 668 33.75 -19.61 -1.65
N SER A 669 32.80 -19.39 -2.54
CA SER A 669 32.68 -18.11 -3.25
C SER A 669 31.24 -17.85 -3.65
N ALA A 670 30.48 -17.23 -2.74
CA ALA A 670 29.30 -16.49 -3.17
C ALA A 670 29.77 -15.26 -3.95
N GLN A 671 29.31 -15.13 -5.18
CA GLN A 671 29.45 -13.93 -5.99
C GLN A 671 28.28 -13.01 -5.67
N PHE A 672 28.59 -11.73 -5.47
CA PHE A 672 27.63 -10.70 -5.15
C PHE A 672 27.91 -9.51 -6.07
N LEU A 673 27.00 -9.26 -7.01
CA LEU A 673 26.96 -7.98 -7.70
C LEU A 673 26.56 -6.90 -6.69
N ILE A 674 27.23 -5.75 -6.79
CA ILE A 674 26.85 -4.51 -6.12
C ILE A 674 26.10 -3.69 -7.17
N GLN A 675 24.83 -3.38 -6.90
CA GLN A 675 24.10 -2.35 -7.64
C GLN A 675 24.15 -1.08 -6.81
N ASP A 676 24.91 -0.09 -7.29
CA ASP A 676 24.88 1.26 -6.75
C ASP A 676 23.62 1.97 -7.26
N GLN A 677 22.51 1.78 -6.55
CA GLN A 677 21.26 2.52 -6.74
C GLN A 677 20.88 3.27 -5.46
N GLU A 678 20.38 4.50 -5.63
CA GLU A 678 20.00 5.37 -4.51
C GLU A 678 18.75 4.79 -3.79
N PRO A 679 18.70 4.74 -2.45
CA PRO A 679 17.63 4.05 -1.72
C PRO A 679 16.21 4.53 -2.05
N TRP A 680 16.04 5.82 -2.38
CA TRP A 680 14.74 6.40 -2.77
C TRP A 680 14.29 6.05 -4.20
N SER A 681 15.08 5.29 -4.97
CA SER A 681 14.69 4.75 -6.28
C SER A 681 14.20 3.29 -6.23
N LEU A 682 14.29 2.65 -5.06
CA LEU A 682 13.90 1.27 -4.83
C LEU A 682 12.43 1.20 -4.36
N THR A 683 11.57 0.46 -5.09
CA THR A 683 10.14 0.36 -4.77
C THR A 683 9.85 -0.65 -3.67
N GLY A 684 8.87 -0.35 -2.82
CA GLY A 684 8.49 -1.20 -1.69
C GLY A 684 9.39 -1.15 -0.45
N GLY A 685 10.13 -0.05 -0.28
CA GLY A 685 10.79 0.29 0.98
C GLY A 685 11.68 -0.82 1.55
N LEU A 686 11.59 -1.07 2.86
CA LEU A 686 12.48 -2.00 3.55
C LEU A 686 12.37 -3.46 3.04
N ALA A 687 11.17 -3.89 2.63
CA ALA A 687 10.99 -5.21 2.02
C ALA A 687 11.65 -5.26 0.63
N GLY A 688 11.48 -4.22 -0.19
CA GLY A 688 12.17 -4.05 -1.46
C GLY A 688 13.69 -4.06 -1.31
N GLU A 689 14.25 -3.29 -0.37
CA GLU A 689 15.70 -3.27 -0.09
C GLU A 689 16.24 -4.63 0.34
N PHE A 690 15.51 -5.39 1.17
CA PHE A 690 15.87 -6.77 1.48
C PHE A 690 15.84 -7.68 0.24
N GLN A 691 14.86 -7.51 -0.65
CA GLN A 691 14.74 -8.27 -1.91
C GLN A 691 15.91 -7.93 -2.86
N HIS A 692 16.26 -6.66 -3.04
CA HIS A 692 17.43 -6.21 -3.82
C HIS A 692 18.78 -6.65 -3.23
N LEU A 693 18.84 -6.93 -1.92
CA LEU A 693 20.03 -7.51 -1.28
C LEU A 693 20.14 -9.04 -1.43
N LEU A 694 19.14 -9.73 -2.00
CA LEU A 694 19.23 -11.14 -2.39
C LEU A 694 19.77 -11.26 -3.84
N PRO A 695 20.59 -12.28 -4.14
CA PRO A 695 21.13 -12.49 -5.48
C PRO A 695 20.11 -13.23 -6.37
N ILE A 696 19.06 -12.54 -6.84
CA ILE A 696 18.19 -13.03 -7.92
C ILE A 696 17.79 -11.86 -8.82
N ASP A 697 18.30 -11.82 -10.05
CA ASP A 697 18.04 -10.71 -10.96
C ASP A 697 16.68 -10.90 -11.67
N GLY A 698 15.81 -9.89 -11.63
CA GLY A 698 14.54 -9.90 -12.38
C GLY A 698 13.45 -10.85 -11.86
N ALA A 699 13.64 -11.51 -10.71
CA ALA A 699 12.69 -12.48 -10.14
C ALA A 699 11.58 -11.84 -9.28
N ASN A 700 11.08 -10.67 -9.68
CA ASN A 700 10.05 -9.92 -8.94
C ASN A 700 8.76 -10.74 -8.76
N ASP A 701 8.49 -11.69 -9.67
CA ASP A 701 7.37 -12.62 -9.59
C ASP A 701 7.49 -13.61 -8.42
N LEU A 702 8.69 -13.89 -7.88
CA LEU A 702 8.84 -14.73 -6.68
C LEU A 702 8.50 -13.98 -5.40
N PHE A 703 8.58 -12.65 -5.40
CA PHE A 703 8.25 -11.82 -4.25
C PHE A 703 6.85 -11.20 -4.34
N PHE A 704 6.31 -11.02 -5.55
CA PHE A 704 4.95 -10.51 -5.74
C PHE A 704 3.89 -11.62 -5.59
N GLN A 705 3.07 -11.50 -4.55
CA GLN A 705 1.79 -12.18 -4.41
C GLN A 705 0.78 -11.29 -3.69
N PRO A 706 -0.54 -11.41 -4.00
CA PRO A 706 -1.56 -10.95 -3.08
C PRO A 706 -1.47 -11.75 -1.76
N PRO A 707 -1.71 -11.13 -0.60
CA PRO A 707 -1.80 -11.88 0.66
C PRO A 707 -2.97 -12.89 0.61
N PRO A 708 -2.97 -13.94 1.45
CA PRO A 708 -4.10 -14.86 1.52
C PRO A 708 -5.39 -14.11 1.88
N GLN A 709 -6.48 -14.40 1.15
CA GLN A 709 -7.78 -13.70 1.25
C GLN A 709 -8.41 -13.71 2.64
N ILE A 710 -7.98 -14.64 3.50
CA ILE A 710 -8.33 -14.71 4.92
C ILE A 710 -7.00 -14.67 5.68
N PRO A 711 -6.79 -13.73 6.64
CA PRO A 711 -5.60 -13.69 7.46
C PRO A 711 -5.35 -15.01 8.20
N THR A 712 -4.11 -15.51 8.11
CA THR A 712 -3.68 -16.73 8.80
C THR A 712 -2.54 -16.40 9.76
N SER A 713 -2.64 -16.92 10.99
CA SER A 713 -1.58 -16.81 12.00
C SER A 713 -0.62 -17.99 12.01
N LYS A 714 -0.82 -19.00 11.15
CA LYS A 714 0.08 -20.15 11.03
C LYS A 714 1.40 -19.73 10.39
N VAL A 715 2.49 -19.82 11.16
CA VAL A 715 3.84 -19.55 10.69
C VAL A 715 4.45 -20.82 10.09
N TYR A 716 5.20 -20.63 9.00
CA TYR A 716 6.09 -21.65 8.44
C TYR A 716 7.53 -21.12 8.48
N THR A 717 8.47 -21.96 8.89
CA THR A 717 9.91 -21.64 8.91
C THR A 717 10.62 -22.39 7.80
N ILE A 718 11.42 -21.68 7.01
CA ILE A 718 12.36 -22.28 6.06
C ILE A 718 13.73 -22.31 6.73
N ARG A 719 14.50 -23.39 6.54
CA ARG A 719 15.89 -23.51 7.00
C ARG A 719 16.71 -24.46 6.12
N PRO A 720 18.06 -24.42 6.20
CA PRO A 720 18.89 -25.48 5.64
C PRO A 720 18.54 -26.87 6.19
N TYR A 721 18.70 -27.89 5.35
CA TYR A 721 18.55 -29.31 5.68
C TYR A 721 19.69 -29.81 6.59
N PHE A 722 19.36 -30.70 7.53
CA PHE A 722 20.33 -31.47 8.31
C PHE A 722 20.09 -32.98 8.09
N PRO A 723 21.13 -33.85 8.18
CA PRO A 723 20.95 -35.31 7.96
C PRO A 723 19.94 -36.01 8.88
N LYS A 724 19.56 -35.41 10.02
CA LYS A 724 18.48 -35.89 10.89
C LYS A 724 17.08 -35.79 10.24
N ASP A 725 16.91 -34.96 9.21
CA ASP A 725 15.64 -34.64 8.58
C ASP A 725 15.26 -35.65 7.46
N GLU A 726 16.19 -36.53 7.08
CA GLU A 726 16.08 -37.48 5.95
C GLU A 726 14.77 -38.28 5.98
N ALA A 727 14.39 -38.80 7.15
CA ALA A 727 13.20 -39.62 7.33
C ALA A 727 11.89 -38.86 7.05
N SER A 728 11.79 -37.58 7.46
CA SER A 728 10.62 -36.74 7.18
C SER A 728 10.59 -36.28 5.71
N VAL A 729 11.76 -35.99 5.11
CA VAL A 729 11.87 -35.70 3.67
C VAL A 729 11.44 -36.91 2.84
N TYR A 730 11.89 -38.12 3.18
CA TYR A 730 11.50 -39.36 2.52
C TYR A 730 10.01 -39.69 2.71
N LYS A 731 9.44 -39.37 3.87
CA LYS A 731 7.99 -39.47 4.14
C LYS A 731 7.17 -38.59 3.18
N ILE A 732 7.47 -37.30 3.09
CA ILE A 732 6.80 -36.37 2.15
C ILE A 732 6.95 -36.85 0.71
N CYS A 733 8.15 -37.32 0.34
CA CYS A 733 8.44 -37.82 -1.00
C CYS A 733 7.56 -39.03 -1.38
N ARG A 734 7.33 -39.98 -0.45
CA ARG A 734 6.35 -41.07 -0.62
C ARG A 734 4.92 -40.55 -0.78
N GLU A 735 4.48 -39.71 0.16
CA GLU A 735 3.09 -39.22 0.26
C GLU A 735 2.67 -38.40 -0.98
N MET A 736 3.62 -37.67 -1.58
CA MET A 736 3.42 -36.91 -2.80
C MET A 736 3.47 -37.77 -4.07
N TYR A 737 4.34 -38.79 -4.11
CA TYR A 737 4.47 -39.71 -5.25
C TYR A 737 3.22 -40.59 -5.47
N ASP A 738 2.65 -41.12 -4.38
CA ASP A 738 1.58 -42.13 -4.41
C ASP A 738 0.16 -41.52 -4.53
N GLY A 739 0.06 -40.22 -4.86
CA GLY A 739 -1.21 -39.51 -4.97
C GLY A 739 -2.02 -39.39 -3.66
N GLY A 740 -1.53 -39.92 -2.54
CA GLY A 740 -2.28 -40.12 -1.30
C GLY A 740 -3.15 -41.38 -1.27
N VAL A 741 -3.03 -42.27 -2.25
CA VAL A 741 -3.83 -43.51 -2.38
C VAL A 741 -2.94 -44.71 -2.00
N GLY A 742 -2.60 -44.79 -0.72
CA GLY A 742 -1.47 -45.57 -0.24
C GLY A 742 -1.48 -47.08 -0.55
N LEU A 743 -0.26 -47.65 -0.51
CA LEU A 743 0.13 -49.08 -0.43
C LEU A 743 0.62 -49.75 -1.75
N PRO A 744 1.80 -49.34 -2.25
CA PRO A 744 2.73 -50.29 -2.91
C PRO A 744 4.05 -50.57 -2.16
N PHE A 745 4.46 -49.73 -1.19
CA PHE A 745 5.87 -49.65 -0.75
C PHE A 745 6.16 -49.93 0.74
N GLU A 746 5.22 -50.51 1.51
CA GLU A 746 5.40 -50.76 2.97
C GLU A 746 6.69 -51.52 3.34
N SER A 747 7.13 -52.45 2.50
CA SER A 747 8.32 -53.28 2.75
C SER A 747 9.65 -52.54 2.54
N GLN A 748 9.65 -51.39 1.86
CA GLN A 748 10.84 -50.59 1.56
C GLN A 748 10.50 -49.08 1.52
N PRO A 749 10.21 -48.45 2.68
CA PRO A 749 9.78 -47.06 2.73
C PRO A 749 10.77 -46.07 2.09
N ASP A 750 12.08 -46.33 2.19
CA ASP A 750 13.11 -45.40 1.68
C ASP A 750 13.18 -45.34 0.15
N LEU A 751 12.69 -46.35 -0.56
CA LEU A 751 12.99 -46.59 -1.99
C LEU A 751 12.64 -45.39 -2.89
N ILE A 752 11.53 -44.71 -2.59
CA ILE A 752 11.09 -43.50 -3.33
C ILE A 752 12.02 -42.32 -3.05
N GLY A 753 12.38 -42.10 -1.78
CA GLY A 753 13.29 -41.04 -1.38
C GLY A 753 14.69 -41.24 -1.97
N ASP A 754 15.23 -42.45 -1.87
CA ASP A 754 16.52 -42.85 -2.42
C ASP A 754 16.61 -42.68 -3.94
N LYS A 755 15.51 -42.96 -4.67
CA LYS A 755 15.45 -42.78 -6.12
C LYS A 755 15.34 -41.31 -6.53
N LEU A 756 14.53 -40.52 -5.83
CA LEU A 756 14.14 -39.18 -6.28
C LEU A 756 15.00 -38.05 -5.70
N VAL A 757 15.41 -38.14 -4.43
CA VAL A 757 16.02 -37.03 -3.68
C VAL A 757 17.31 -37.40 -2.91
N GLY A 758 17.50 -38.65 -2.49
CA GLY A 758 18.64 -39.08 -1.65
C GLY A 758 20.02 -38.75 -2.23
N GLY A 759 20.16 -38.82 -3.56
CA GLY A 759 21.39 -38.39 -4.25
C GLY A 759 21.69 -36.90 -4.08
N LEU A 760 20.68 -36.02 -4.10
CA LEU A 760 20.84 -34.59 -3.82
C LEU A 760 21.17 -34.36 -2.33
N LEU A 761 20.42 -35.00 -1.43
CA LEU A 761 20.65 -34.92 0.03
C LEU A 761 22.06 -35.39 0.43
N THR A 762 22.63 -36.36 -0.29
CA THR A 762 23.97 -36.90 0.02
C THR A 762 25.11 -36.12 -0.64
N LEU A 763 24.92 -35.63 -1.87
CA LEU A 763 26.02 -35.11 -2.71
C LEU A 763 25.97 -33.58 -2.96
N SER A 764 24.90 -32.93 -2.52
CA SER A 764 24.53 -31.53 -2.79
C SER A 764 23.89 -30.82 -1.57
N LEU A 765 24.27 -31.22 -0.35
CA LEU A 765 23.77 -30.69 0.94
C LEU A 765 23.65 -29.15 0.99
N ASP A 766 24.65 -28.45 0.44
CA ASP A 766 24.71 -26.98 0.36
C ASP A 766 23.47 -26.32 -0.30
N TYR A 767 22.66 -27.06 -1.05
CA TYR A 767 21.50 -26.54 -1.79
C TYR A 767 20.22 -27.30 -1.40
N CYS A 768 20.15 -27.76 -0.16
CA CYS A 768 19.02 -28.49 0.41
C CYS A 768 18.37 -27.68 1.54
N PHE A 769 17.09 -27.34 1.37
CA PHE A 769 16.27 -26.61 2.33
C PHE A 769 15.04 -27.45 2.73
N VAL A 770 14.61 -27.30 3.98
CA VAL A 770 13.37 -27.87 4.50
C VAL A 770 12.44 -26.79 5.01
N LEU A 771 11.16 -27.13 5.03
CA LEU A 771 10.08 -26.31 5.55
C LEU A 771 9.49 -26.98 6.79
N GLU A 772 9.33 -26.21 7.87
CA GLU A 772 8.76 -26.68 9.14
C GLU A 772 7.49 -25.88 9.47
N ASP A 773 6.45 -26.57 9.96
CA ASP A 773 5.41 -25.95 10.79
C ASP A 773 5.61 -26.34 12.26
N GLU A 774 4.67 -25.98 13.15
CA GLU A 774 4.78 -26.19 14.60
C GLU A 774 4.84 -27.68 15.02
N ASP A 775 4.61 -28.64 14.12
CA ASP A 775 4.54 -30.07 14.40
C ASP A 775 5.65 -30.92 13.75
N ASP A 776 5.89 -30.78 12.43
CA ASP A 776 6.81 -31.63 11.65
C ASP A 776 7.26 -30.89 10.38
N ILE A 777 8.31 -31.38 9.74
CA ILE A 777 8.71 -30.95 8.39
C ILE A 777 7.53 -31.17 7.44
N CYS A 778 7.25 -30.19 6.60
CA CYS A 778 6.08 -30.13 5.73
C CYS A 778 6.39 -29.78 4.26
N GLY A 779 7.66 -29.66 3.90
CA GLY A 779 8.14 -29.53 2.52
C GLY A 779 9.66 -29.57 2.41
N TYR A 780 10.17 -29.75 1.19
CA TYR A 780 11.60 -29.69 0.87
C TYR A 780 11.84 -28.95 -0.46
N ALA A 781 12.97 -28.25 -0.57
CA ALA A 781 13.48 -27.66 -1.81
C ALA A 781 14.97 -27.97 -1.95
N LEU A 782 15.33 -28.73 -2.97
CA LEU A 782 16.66 -29.34 -3.15
C LEU A 782 17.20 -28.98 -4.53
N GLY A 783 18.51 -28.85 -4.68
CA GLY A 783 19.12 -28.65 -5.99
C GLY A 783 20.62 -28.91 -6.05
N THR A 784 21.21 -28.55 -7.18
CA THR A 784 22.67 -28.56 -7.39
C THR A 784 23.05 -27.47 -8.40
N VAL A 785 24.21 -26.82 -8.23
CA VAL A 785 24.64 -25.70 -9.09
C VAL A 785 24.89 -26.13 -10.54
N ASP A 786 25.57 -27.27 -10.71
CA ASP A 786 25.83 -27.87 -12.02
C ASP A 786 25.54 -29.37 -11.94
N VAL A 787 24.59 -29.82 -12.76
CA VAL A 787 24.17 -31.23 -12.83
C VAL A 787 25.28 -32.13 -13.40
N THR A 788 26.25 -31.58 -14.14
CA THR A 788 27.33 -32.31 -14.81
C THR A 788 28.31 -32.99 -13.85
N PRO A 789 28.94 -32.31 -12.86
CA PRO A 789 29.73 -32.94 -11.82
C PRO A 789 28.85 -33.73 -10.85
N PHE A 790 27.59 -33.34 -10.64
CA PHE A 790 26.64 -34.09 -9.81
C PHE A 790 26.38 -35.50 -10.38
N ILE A 791 26.03 -35.64 -11.66
CA ILE A 791 25.85 -36.95 -12.32
C ILE A 791 27.13 -37.79 -12.24
N LYS A 792 28.31 -37.16 -12.39
CA LYS A 792 29.61 -37.85 -12.24
C LYS A 792 29.84 -38.35 -10.81
N LYS A 793 29.48 -37.57 -9.77
CA LYS A 793 29.46 -38.06 -8.38
C LYS A 793 28.46 -39.21 -8.21
N CYS A 794 27.23 -39.06 -8.71
CA CYS A 794 26.17 -40.07 -8.59
C CYS A 794 26.58 -41.43 -9.19
N LYS A 795 27.10 -41.46 -10.42
CA LYS A 795 27.57 -42.70 -11.06
C LYS A 795 28.75 -43.35 -10.31
N ASN A 796 29.59 -42.55 -9.64
CA ASN A 796 30.78 -43.04 -8.93
C ASN A 796 30.54 -43.47 -7.47
N SER A 797 29.51 -42.95 -6.79
CA SER A 797 29.28 -43.23 -5.36
C SER A 797 27.83 -43.58 -5.00
N TRP A 798 26.85 -42.78 -5.41
CA TRP A 798 25.43 -43.02 -5.06
C TRP A 798 24.88 -44.30 -5.69
N ILE A 799 25.07 -44.48 -7.00
CA ILE A 799 24.54 -45.65 -7.71
C ILE A 799 25.17 -46.96 -7.21
N PRO A 800 26.50 -47.09 -7.03
CA PRO A 800 27.10 -48.29 -6.41
C PRO A 800 26.62 -48.58 -4.98
N PHE A 801 26.25 -47.56 -4.20
CA PHE A 801 25.69 -47.72 -2.85
C PHE A 801 24.22 -48.19 -2.91
N MET A 802 23.41 -47.61 -3.80
CA MET A 802 22.03 -48.06 -4.05
C MET A 802 21.96 -49.50 -4.57
N GLN A 803 22.89 -49.90 -5.45
CA GLN A 803 23.02 -51.28 -5.93
C GLN A 803 23.46 -52.29 -4.85
N GLN A 804 23.93 -51.82 -3.69
CA GLN A 804 24.18 -52.64 -2.50
C GLN A 804 22.98 -52.65 -1.53
N LYS A 805 22.25 -51.52 -1.40
CA LYS A 805 21.02 -51.43 -0.60
C LYS A 805 19.86 -52.22 -1.23
N TYR A 806 19.77 -52.22 -2.55
CA TYR A 806 18.66 -52.81 -3.33
C TYR A 806 19.17 -53.84 -4.33
N ALA A 807 18.95 -55.13 -4.05
CA ALA A 807 19.37 -56.22 -4.92
C ALA A 807 18.57 -56.28 -6.23
N LYS A 808 19.24 -56.52 -7.37
CA LYS A 808 18.62 -56.61 -8.70
C LYS A 808 17.50 -57.67 -8.77
N PRO A 809 16.25 -57.30 -9.09
CA PRO A 809 15.15 -58.25 -9.31
C PRO A 809 15.34 -59.16 -10.54
N ASN A 810 14.70 -60.33 -10.51
CA ASN A 810 14.78 -61.34 -11.58
C ASN A 810 13.68 -61.12 -12.64
N GLY A 811 14.06 -60.58 -13.80
CA GLY A 811 13.13 -60.09 -14.83
C GLY A 811 12.46 -61.14 -15.72
N ASP A 812 11.69 -62.08 -15.13
CA ASP A 812 10.94 -63.13 -15.85
C ASP A 812 9.41 -63.07 -15.60
N LYS A 813 8.90 -61.99 -14.99
CA LYS A 813 7.48 -61.73 -14.70
C LYS A 813 7.13 -60.24 -14.76
N ASP A 814 5.85 -59.91 -14.73
CA ASP A 814 5.33 -58.56 -14.53
C ASP A 814 5.90 -57.96 -13.22
N LEU A 815 6.87 -57.06 -13.36
CA LEU A 815 7.56 -56.41 -12.25
C LEU A 815 6.60 -55.46 -11.52
N SER A 816 6.62 -55.48 -10.19
CA SER A 816 5.97 -54.45 -9.37
C SER A 816 6.62 -53.06 -9.58
N GLU A 817 5.91 -51.98 -9.24
CA GLU A 817 6.48 -50.62 -9.32
C GLU A 817 7.74 -50.47 -8.44
N ALA A 818 7.80 -51.17 -7.30
CA ALA A 818 9.01 -51.23 -6.47
C ALA A 818 10.17 -51.89 -7.22
N GLU A 819 9.95 -53.05 -7.84
CA GLU A 819 10.98 -53.73 -8.61
C GLU A 819 11.43 -52.94 -9.85
N LYS A 820 10.52 -52.24 -10.53
CA LYS A 820 10.88 -51.30 -11.63
C LYS A 820 11.81 -50.19 -11.14
N ILE A 821 11.50 -49.59 -9.99
CA ILE A 821 12.37 -48.57 -9.37
C ILE A 821 13.74 -49.18 -8.99
N MET A 822 13.77 -50.40 -8.44
CA MET A 822 15.02 -51.12 -8.14
C MET A 822 15.83 -51.44 -9.41
N LEU A 823 15.20 -51.86 -10.52
CA LEU A 823 15.87 -52.04 -11.82
C LEU A 823 16.53 -50.74 -12.30
N SER A 824 15.86 -49.60 -12.11
CA SER A 824 16.32 -48.29 -12.58
C SER A 824 17.56 -47.73 -11.85
N PHE A 825 18.16 -48.46 -10.91
CA PHE A 825 19.52 -48.21 -10.40
C PHE A 825 20.60 -49.01 -11.14
N TYR A 826 20.23 -49.99 -11.97
CA TYR A 826 21.13 -50.82 -12.78
C TYR A 826 21.08 -50.49 -14.29
N GLU A 827 20.22 -49.56 -14.69
CA GLU A 827 20.06 -49.07 -16.06
C GLU A 827 20.94 -47.84 -16.32
N GLU A 828 21.38 -47.62 -17.56
CA GLU A 828 22.12 -46.40 -17.91
C GLU A 828 21.19 -45.21 -18.04
N GLN A 829 21.39 -44.21 -17.18
CA GLN A 829 20.68 -42.94 -17.21
C GLN A 829 21.09 -42.12 -18.45
N GLU A 830 20.09 -41.78 -19.28
CA GLU A 830 20.21 -40.84 -20.42
C GLU A 830 20.81 -39.50 -19.96
N MET A 831 21.59 -38.84 -20.84
CA MET A 831 22.17 -37.53 -20.56
C MET A 831 21.51 -36.44 -21.39
N LEU A 832 21.23 -35.31 -20.75
CA LEU A 832 20.69 -34.11 -21.38
C LEU A 832 21.76 -33.44 -22.27
N PRO A 833 21.36 -32.71 -23.34
CA PRO A 833 22.31 -32.06 -24.25
C PRO A 833 23.23 -31.05 -23.54
N GLU A 834 24.53 -31.07 -23.84
CA GLU A 834 25.50 -30.13 -23.24
C GLU A 834 25.15 -28.66 -23.55
N THR A 835 24.56 -28.38 -24.72
CA THR A 835 24.07 -27.04 -25.11
C THR A 835 22.88 -26.57 -24.28
N PHE A 836 22.09 -27.48 -23.71
CA PHE A 836 21.02 -27.14 -22.77
C PHE A 836 21.58 -26.87 -21.38
N LEU A 837 22.48 -27.73 -20.89
CA LEU A 837 23.13 -27.57 -19.58
C LEU A 837 24.04 -26.33 -19.52
N ALA A 838 24.56 -25.87 -20.66
CA ALA A 838 25.26 -24.59 -20.78
C ALA A 838 24.36 -23.36 -20.51
N ASN A 839 23.04 -23.47 -20.64
CA ASN A 839 22.08 -22.41 -20.34
C ASN A 839 21.36 -22.62 -19.01
N PHE A 840 21.08 -23.87 -18.64
CA PHE A 840 20.41 -24.25 -17.39
C PHE A 840 21.22 -25.33 -16.65
N PRO A 841 22.34 -24.95 -16.00
CA PRO A 841 23.22 -25.93 -15.34
C PRO A 841 22.59 -26.55 -14.09
N SER A 842 21.69 -25.84 -13.38
CA SER A 842 21.18 -26.29 -12.09
C SER A 842 19.93 -27.17 -12.18
N LEU A 843 20.03 -28.42 -11.75
CA LEU A 843 18.85 -29.27 -11.50
C LEU A 843 18.24 -28.92 -10.13
N ILE A 844 16.92 -28.75 -10.08
CA ILE A 844 16.15 -28.52 -8.84
C ILE A 844 14.97 -29.50 -8.69
N LYS A 845 14.56 -29.74 -7.43
CA LYS A 845 13.35 -30.48 -7.04
C LYS A 845 12.74 -29.88 -5.77
N MET A 846 11.44 -29.63 -5.79
CA MET A 846 10.70 -29.09 -4.65
C MET A 846 9.31 -29.73 -4.56
N ASP A 847 8.94 -30.16 -3.35
CA ASP A 847 7.60 -30.68 -3.00
C ASP A 847 7.18 -30.12 -1.64
N ILE A 848 5.87 -29.88 -1.49
CA ILE A 848 5.27 -29.39 -0.25
C ILE A 848 4.04 -30.26 0.07
N HIS A 849 3.93 -30.71 1.32
CA HIS A 849 2.84 -31.56 1.79
C HIS A 849 1.50 -30.81 1.71
N ARG A 850 0.44 -31.52 1.32
CA ARG A 850 -0.94 -31.00 1.12
C ARG A 850 -1.62 -30.38 2.38
N LYS A 851 -0.91 -30.31 3.51
CA LYS A 851 -1.33 -29.60 4.74
C LYS A 851 -0.96 -28.12 4.71
N VAL A 852 -0.13 -27.70 3.76
CA VAL A 852 0.23 -26.31 3.50
C VAL A 852 -0.72 -25.75 2.46
N THR A 853 -1.65 -24.91 2.90
CA THR A 853 -2.62 -24.21 2.04
C THR A 853 -2.11 -22.87 1.52
N ASP A 854 -0.98 -22.40 2.04
CA ASP A 854 -0.37 -21.11 1.73
C ASP A 854 0.54 -21.20 0.49
N PRO A 855 0.18 -20.53 -0.63
CA PRO A 855 0.96 -20.57 -1.88
C PRO A 855 2.20 -19.68 -1.85
N SER A 856 2.38 -18.81 -0.84
CA SER A 856 3.56 -17.95 -0.73
C SER A 856 4.80 -18.73 -0.32
N VAL A 857 4.60 -19.75 0.53
CA VAL A 857 5.66 -20.61 1.04
C VAL A 857 6.44 -21.29 -0.10
N ALA A 858 5.75 -21.72 -1.16
CA ALA A 858 6.38 -22.29 -2.36
C ALA A 858 7.33 -21.29 -3.05
N LYS A 859 6.90 -20.03 -3.18
CA LYS A 859 7.76 -18.97 -3.73
C LYS A 859 8.91 -18.62 -2.80
N SER A 860 8.69 -18.54 -1.49
CA SER A 860 9.75 -18.27 -0.50
C SER A 860 10.81 -19.39 -0.48
N MET A 861 10.42 -20.66 -0.56
CA MET A 861 11.36 -21.79 -0.68
C MET A 861 12.14 -21.73 -2.00
N MET A 862 11.46 -21.45 -3.11
CA MET A 862 12.11 -21.26 -4.41
C MET A 862 13.11 -20.10 -4.37
N ALA A 863 12.75 -18.95 -3.77
CA ALA A 863 13.65 -17.81 -3.62
C ALA A 863 14.89 -18.13 -2.78
N CYS A 864 14.76 -18.91 -1.70
CA CYS A 864 15.91 -19.40 -0.92
C CYS A 864 16.85 -20.26 -1.78
N LEU A 865 16.28 -21.26 -2.48
CA LEU A 865 17.04 -22.17 -3.33
C LEU A 865 17.72 -21.43 -4.49
N LEU A 866 17.00 -20.59 -5.23
CA LEU A 866 17.55 -19.85 -6.37
C LEU A 866 18.61 -18.83 -5.94
N SER A 867 18.42 -18.14 -4.81
CA SER A 867 19.46 -17.27 -4.22
C SER A 867 20.76 -18.04 -3.94
N SER A 868 20.67 -19.24 -3.35
CA SER A 868 21.86 -20.06 -3.07
C SER A 868 22.58 -20.56 -4.32
N LEU A 869 21.83 -20.88 -5.38
CA LEU A 869 22.38 -21.35 -6.67
C LEU A 869 23.03 -20.19 -7.45
N LYS A 870 22.33 -19.05 -7.60
CA LYS A 870 22.85 -17.84 -8.26
C LYS A 870 24.06 -17.28 -7.55
N ALA A 871 24.06 -17.26 -6.21
CA ALA A 871 25.23 -16.89 -5.41
C ALA A 871 26.47 -17.74 -5.76
N ASN A 872 26.32 -19.04 -6.03
CA ASN A 872 27.45 -19.90 -6.41
C ASN A 872 27.73 -19.94 -7.93
N GLY A 873 27.21 -18.97 -8.68
CA GLY A 873 27.54 -18.76 -10.08
C GLY A 873 26.66 -19.54 -11.07
N SER A 874 25.49 -20.03 -10.67
CA SER A 874 24.48 -20.50 -11.64
C SER A 874 23.76 -19.32 -12.29
N TRP A 875 23.44 -19.46 -13.57
CA TRP A 875 22.65 -18.51 -14.37
C TRP A 875 21.31 -19.10 -14.86
N GLY A 876 21.01 -20.35 -14.52
CA GLY A 876 19.78 -21.02 -14.96
C GLY A 876 19.49 -22.32 -14.21
N ALA A 877 18.22 -22.54 -13.89
CA ALA A 877 17.71 -23.73 -13.22
C ALA A 877 16.64 -24.45 -14.06
N PHE A 878 16.53 -25.77 -13.89
CA PHE A 878 15.52 -26.60 -14.52
C PHE A 878 14.98 -27.70 -13.59
N CYS A 879 13.76 -28.17 -13.87
CA CYS A 879 13.14 -29.33 -13.23
C CYS A 879 12.60 -30.32 -14.26
N GLU A 880 12.47 -31.58 -13.83
CA GLU A 880 11.95 -32.70 -14.61
C GLU A 880 10.56 -33.10 -14.09
N VAL A 881 9.54 -33.04 -14.94
CA VAL A 881 8.14 -33.28 -14.57
C VAL A 881 7.51 -34.37 -15.45
N LYS A 882 6.68 -35.27 -14.89
CA LYS A 882 5.92 -36.24 -15.68
C LYS A 882 4.82 -35.52 -16.49
N PRO A 883 4.64 -35.78 -17.80
CA PRO A 883 3.62 -35.12 -18.63
C PRO A 883 2.19 -35.17 -18.07
N ASP A 884 1.86 -36.24 -17.34
CA ASP A 884 0.53 -36.46 -16.79
C ASP A 884 0.25 -35.66 -15.50
N ASP A 885 1.27 -35.21 -14.76
CA ASP A 885 1.05 -34.45 -13.51
C ASP A 885 0.90 -32.95 -13.77
N LYS A 886 -0.27 -32.60 -14.32
CA LYS A 886 -0.71 -31.23 -14.59
C LYS A 886 -0.58 -30.29 -13.39
N ARG A 887 -0.71 -30.81 -12.16
CA ARG A 887 -0.62 -29.99 -10.94
C ARG A 887 0.80 -29.47 -10.75
N ILE A 888 1.80 -30.32 -11.00
CA ILE A 888 3.22 -29.94 -10.91
C ILE A 888 3.60 -29.01 -12.08
N LEU A 889 3.08 -29.25 -13.29
CA LEU A 889 3.27 -28.34 -14.42
C LEU A 889 2.69 -26.94 -14.13
N GLU A 890 1.45 -26.85 -13.66
CA GLU A 890 0.84 -25.57 -13.23
C GLU A 890 1.62 -24.91 -12.08
N PHE A 891 2.12 -25.69 -11.13
CA PHE A 891 2.87 -25.20 -9.98
C PHE A 891 4.18 -24.52 -10.40
N TYR A 892 5.03 -25.19 -11.19
CA TYR A 892 6.27 -24.58 -11.68
C TYR A 892 6.00 -23.42 -12.66
N SER A 893 4.93 -23.47 -13.45
CA SER A 893 4.49 -22.34 -14.29
C SER A 893 4.10 -21.11 -13.45
N LYS A 894 3.40 -21.29 -12.32
CA LYS A 894 3.11 -20.24 -11.33
C LYS A 894 4.35 -19.76 -10.54
N LEU A 895 5.49 -20.43 -10.70
CA LEU A 895 6.83 -20.04 -10.22
C LEU A 895 7.72 -19.50 -11.36
N GLY A 896 7.14 -19.10 -12.50
CA GLY A 896 7.85 -18.47 -13.61
C GLY A 896 8.74 -19.40 -14.45
N TYR A 897 8.57 -20.72 -14.32
CA TYR A 897 9.25 -21.68 -15.21
C TYR A 897 8.47 -21.87 -16.50
N PHE A 898 9.16 -21.91 -17.63
CA PHE A 898 8.59 -22.16 -18.96
C PHE A 898 9.02 -23.52 -19.51
N GLU A 899 8.20 -24.10 -20.39
CA GLU A 899 8.50 -25.36 -21.07
C GLU A 899 9.55 -25.15 -22.18
N ILE A 900 10.59 -25.99 -22.17
CA ILE A 900 11.73 -25.94 -23.11
C ILE A 900 11.60 -27.03 -24.20
N ALA A 901 10.70 -27.99 -24.00
CA ALA A 901 10.79 -29.33 -24.57
C ALA A 901 10.15 -29.53 -25.95
N LYS A 902 10.71 -28.93 -27.02
CA LYS A 902 10.50 -29.39 -28.42
C LYS A 902 11.77 -29.40 -29.29
N MET A 903 12.86 -29.96 -28.78
CA MET A 903 14.09 -30.22 -29.55
C MET A 903 14.46 -31.72 -29.56
N GLU A 904 15.21 -32.15 -30.57
CA GLU A 904 15.73 -33.52 -30.62
C GLU A 904 16.78 -33.75 -29.51
N GLY A 905 16.78 -34.94 -28.92
CA GLY A 905 17.75 -35.33 -27.87
C GLY A 905 17.24 -35.26 -26.43
N PHE A 906 15.96 -34.95 -26.19
CA PHE A 906 15.36 -34.97 -24.85
C PHE A 906 14.56 -36.26 -24.56
N PRO A 907 14.46 -36.72 -23.29
CA PRO A 907 13.72 -37.93 -22.93
C PRO A 907 12.22 -37.81 -23.21
N LYS A 908 11.64 -38.78 -23.93
CA LYS A 908 10.23 -38.72 -24.39
C LYS A 908 9.18 -38.86 -23.27
N ASN A 909 9.60 -39.20 -22.05
CA ASN A 909 8.71 -39.52 -20.94
C ASN A 909 8.65 -38.39 -19.89
N VAL A 910 9.30 -37.25 -20.14
CA VAL A 910 9.50 -36.16 -19.17
C VAL A 910 9.35 -34.81 -19.87
N VAL A 911 8.62 -33.88 -19.27
CA VAL A 911 8.61 -32.45 -19.63
C VAL A 911 9.71 -31.76 -18.82
N ILE A 912 10.54 -30.95 -19.49
CA ILE A 912 11.56 -30.13 -18.84
C ILE A 912 11.10 -28.68 -18.85
N LEU A 913 11.01 -28.12 -17.65
CA LEU A 913 10.72 -26.71 -17.41
C LEU A 913 11.99 -26.02 -16.90
N GLY A 914 12.22 -24.76 -17.29
CA GLY A 914 13.40 -24.02 -16.84
C GLY A 914 13.16 -22.52 -16.64
N ARG A 915 14.13 -21.88 -16.01
CA ARG A 915 14.10 -20.48 -15.58
C ARG A 915 15.54 -19.92 -15.48
N SER A 916 15.76 -18.69 -15.95
CA SER A 916 17.01 -17.93 -15.77
C SER A 916 17.12 -17.33 -14.35
N LEU A 917 18.35 -17.15 -13.85
CA LEU A 917 18.64 -16.68 -12.49
C LEU A 917 19.43 -15.36 -12.46
#